data_AF-A0AAD5SVS9-F1
#
_entry.id   AF-A0AAD5SVS9-F1
#
_cell.length_a   1.000
_cell.length_b   1.000
_cell.length_c   1.000
_cell.angle_alpha   90.00
_cell.angle_beta   90.00
_cell.angle_gamma   90.00
#
_symmetry.space_group_name_H-M   'P 1'
#
loop_
_entity.id
_entity.type
_entity.pdbx_description
1 polymer ?
#
loop_
_entity_poly.entity_id
_entity_poly.type
_entity_poly.pdbx_seq_one_letter_code
_entity_poly.pdbx_strand_id
1 'polypeptide(L)'
;MAKQHDAFVAALVGHAQLGSVTKIDARTLGRHSHDQSYHAAKPPIAVVQVRSEEHVAALVRLANIHNVPIVSFAAGSSLEGQTLAPATGAVVADFSEMDRVVAVHAEDLDCVVEPGVGWSELREHLKPSGVFFPPDPGAAACIGGMCGTNCSGTLAFKYGTMKDNVLSLRVVMADGSIIKTRNRAVKSSAGYDLTRLFVGSEGTLGIITQATLRLRRLPTHSNIAIAQFPSLADSASAVQRLVHSGAPFMRLELIDDVCIDAVNNEIESPALKFARLTTILAECAGISESDVTEQIDAFKLACSSAATSISIATTQQESDRLWSLRKRAFFMAPSLRHHEVGKEFATIVTDVAVPISRLVDILVATRKLIANARLVAPIVAHAGDGNFHCLIVVDKNDADEFQRAKHFRDQMARLALDMQGTCTGEHGIGIGKQHLLEEELGPGAIQVMRKIKKALDPKNILNPGKVVGSGAFGLSAALSLQKRGHSVTVFDRLPIPAQDAASTDISKVIRPDYADQALYQKLALASIEKFKHEWNPDAKRRFGKELYIECGTVYATKDTGMNDFERASIATLKSSGVETKILNKDDITAIYGSGFGNEYQGGYLNPRAGYADSGLTMQYLAQIASESGVKFLTGPQAGTFVDLIKNGSGATIGITTSDRNRHYADLVLVAAGSWTPSLLPQLQGLCEVTAQPVIHIKIPDNLKHKFDASKYPVWFADVSKTGFYGFPISPTTGELKFANHGPGFTSSFHVDTRPGKTGGNVGERKKWLTNVTPTDIPKEAVSKYRKFLKSAFPELNKFDITRTRLCWYCESWDGNFYIDAVPGAQNVFVATGGSGHGFKFVPKLGDVIADIVEGKPTEFKDLFKWRTKPDDVKFGDEMRATMSDRPSNLDIQELSTLTDLKAKL
;
A
#
# COMPACT_ATOMS: atom_id res chain seq x y z
N MET A 1 -7.41 3.45 -13.72
CA MET A 1 -6.58 4.65 -13.53
C MET A 1 -6.75 5.60 -14.68
N ALA A 2 -6.05 5.48 -15.82
CA ALA A 2 -6.09 6.51 -16.89
C ALA A 2 -7.52 6.95 -17.25
N LYS A 3 -8.42 6.03 -17.66
CA LYS A 3 -9.82 6.38 -17.98
C LYS A 3 -10.63 6.95 -16.81
N GLN A 4 -10.38 6.51 -15.58
CA GLN A 4 -11.06 7.03 -14.37
C GLN A 4 -10.52 8.42 -14.01
N HIS A 5 -9.22 8.63 -14.17
CA HIS A 5 -8.59 9.93 -14.01
C HIS A 5 -9.05 10.86 -15.11
N ASP A 6 -9.11 10.41 -16.36
CA ASP A 6 -9.62 11.19 -17.50
C ASP A 6 -11.08 11.58 -17.28
N ALA A 7 -11.92 10.64 -16.79
CA ALA A 7 -13.31 10.92 -16.46
C ALA A 7 -13.45 11.88 -15.27
N PHE A 8 -12.62 11.72 -14.22
CA PHE A 8 -12.60 12.62 -13.08
C PHE A 8 -12.07 14.02 -13.45
N VAL A 9 -11.03 14.09 -14.27
CA VAL A 9 -10.44 15.32 -14.81
C VAL A 9 -11.46 16.01 -15.73
N ALA A 10 -12.14 15.27 -16.61
CA ALA A 10 -13.22 15.81 -17.41
C ALA A 10 -14.38 16.31 -16.53
N ALA A 11 -14.73 15.58 -15.47
CA ALA A 11 -15.72 16.02 -14.50
C ALA A 11 -15.28 17.29 -13.76
N LEU A 12 -14.01 17.40 -13.36
CA LEU A 12 -13.44 18.61 -12.75
C LEU A 12 -13.49 19.80 -13.71
N VAL A 13 -13.01 19.62 -14.94
CA VAL A 13 -12.96 20.66 -15.98
C VAL A 13 -14.37 21.10 -16.39
N GLY A 14 -15.33 20.18 -16.43
CA GLY A 14 -16.73 20.46 -16.71
C GLY A 14 -17.55 20.92 -15.50
N HIS A 15 -17.02 20.85 -14.28
CA HIS A 15 -17.75 21.23 -13.07
C HIS A 15 -17.92 22.74 -12.99
N ALA A 16 -19.14 23.22 -12.82
CA ALA A 16 -19.48 24.65 -12.86
C ALA A 16 -18.63 25.52 -11.91
N GLN A 17 -18.23 24.99 -10.75
CA GLN A 17 -17.40 25.71 -9.77
C GLN A 17 -15.90 25.39 -9.85
N LEU A 18 -15.50 24.22 -10.39
CA LEU A 18 -14.11 23.76 -10.32
C LEU A 18 -13.39 23.87 -11.66
N GLY A 19 -14.12 23.98 -12.77
CA GLY A 19 -13.55 23.93 -14.11
C GLY A 19 -12.51 25.02 -14.36
N SER A 20 -12.84 26.26 -14.01
CA SER A 20 -11.95 27.42 -14.21
C SER A 20 -10.71 27.41 -13.31
N VAL A 21 -10.74 26.67 -12.20
CA VAL A 21 -9.65 26.59 -11.22
C VAL A 21 -8.87 25.27 -11.28
N THR A 22 -9.25 24.37 -12.18
CA THR A 22 -8.56 23.10 -12.42
C THR A 22 -7.41 23.31 -13.41
N LYS A 23 -6.22 22.83 -13.07
CA LYS A 23 -5.00 22.87 -13.88
C LYS A 23 -4.53 21.46 -14.19
N ILE A 24 -4.20 21.23 -15.45
CA ILE A 24 -3.73 19.95 -15.98
C ILE A 24 -2.47 20.09 -16.83
N ASP A 25 -1.90 21.30 -16.91
CA ASP A 25 -0.69 21.54 -17.67
C ASP A 25 0.53 20.94 -16.95
N ALA A 26 1.47 20.39 -17.73
CA ALA A 26 2.61 19.64 -17.19
C ALA A 26 3.48 20.48 -16.24
N ARG A 27 3.56 21.79 -16.42
CA ARG A 27 4.35 22.69 -15.56
C ARG A 27 3.73 22.79 -14.18
N THR A 28 2.42 23.01 -14.09
CA THR A 28 1.70 23.06 -12.81
C THR A 28 1.75 21.71 -12.11
N LEU A 29 1.49 20.61 -12.82
CA LEU A 29 1.58 19.26 -12.24
C LEU A 29 3.01 18.95 -11.73
N GLY A 30 4.04 19.33 -12.49
CA GLY A 30 5.44 19.18 -12.08
C GLY A 30 5.78 19.91 -10.79
N ARG A 31 5.32 21.17 -10.63
CA ARG A 31 5.53 21.94 -9.39
C ARG A 31 4.88 21.33 -8.16
N HIS A 32 3.71 20.70 -8.33
CA HIS A 32 2.94 20.09 -7.24
C HIS A 32 3.26 18.60 -7.04
N SER A 33 4.35 18.10 -7.64
CA SER A 33 4.73 16.69 -7.55
C SER A 33 5.72 16.39 -6.43
N HIS A 34 6.47 17.38 -5.96
CA HIS A 34 7.53 17.24 -4.95
C HIS A 34 7.27 18.18 -3.76
N ASP A 35 7.79 17.80 -2.60
CA ASP A 35 8.07 18.69 -1.47
C ASP A 35 9.58 18.80 -1.24
N GLN A 36 10.02 19.24 -0.06
CA GLN A 36 11.43 19.33 0.30
C GLN A 36 11.99 18.01 0.85
N SER A 37 11.20 16.93 0.87
CA SER A 37 11.67 15.62 1.31
C SER A 37 12.56 14.95 0.26
N TYR A 38 13.31 13.94 0.70
CA TYR A 38 14.15 13.12 -0.17
C TYR A 38 13.36 11.97 -0.85
N HIS A 39 12.04 11.92 -0.68
CA HIS A 39 11.21 10.82 -1.16
C HIS A 39 10.93 10.93 -2.66
N ALA A 40 10.77 9.77 -3.31
CA ALA A 40 10.42 9.72 -4.73
C ALA A 40 9.00 10.26 -4.98
N ALA A 41 8.88 11.09 -6.00
CA ALA A 41 7.69 11.87 -6.31
C ALA A 41 7.11 11.53 -7.69
N LYS A 42 5.81 11.79 -7.88
CA LYS A 42 5.13 11.66 -9.17
C LYS A 42 4.16 12.84 -9.38
N PRO A 43 3.97 13.30 -10.63
CA PRO A 43 2.95 14.30 -10.93
C PRO A 43 1.55 13.88 -10.48
N PRO A 44 0.76 14.80 -9.88
CA PRO A 44 -0.66 14.57 -9.63
C PRO A 44 -1.44 14.51 -10.95
N ILE A 45 -2.67 14.00 -10.90
CA ILE A 45 -3.51 13.85 -12.11
C ILE A 45 -4.19 15.17 -12.51
N ALA A 46 -4.37 16.06 -11.54
CA ALA A 46 -4.85 17.42 -11.68
C ALA A 46 -4.47 18.21 -10.44
N VAL A 47 -4.39 19.52 -10.57
CA VAL A 47 -4.30 20.47 -9.46
C VAL A 47 -5.55 21.33 -9.48
N VAL A 48 -6.24 21.45 -8.36
CA VAL A 48 -7.39 22.36 -8.21
C VAL A 48 -6.96 23.50 -7.31
N GLN A 49 -6.81 24.69 -7.87
CA GLN A 49 -6.44 25.89 -7.14
C GLN A 49 -7.67 26.44 -6.42
N VAL A 50 -7.90 25.94 -5.21
CA VAL A 50 -9.10 26.29 -4.45
C VAL A 50 -9.06 27.77 -4.06
N ARG A 51 -10.23 28.42 -4.07
CA ARG A 51 -10.40 29.87 -3.78
C ARG A 51 -11.43 30.14 -2.69
N SER A 52 -12.12 29.08 -2.25
CA SER A 52 -13.13 29.12 -1.22
C SER A 52 -13.31 27.74 -0.61
N GLU A 53 -13.94 27.70 0.57
CA GLU A 53 -14.29 26.45 1.23
C GLU A 53 -15.28 25.61 0.41
N GLU A 54 -16.15 26.27 -0.38
CA GLU A 54 -17.08 25.61 -1.30
C GLU A 54 -16.34 24.88 -2.43
N HIS A 55 -15.23 25.43 -2.94
CA HIS A 55 -14.37 24.71 -3.90
C HIS A 55 -13.80 23.44 -3.28
N VAL A 56 -13.29 23.52 -2.05
CA VAL A 56 -12.76 22.35 -1.34
C VAL A 56 -13.86 21.31 -1.11
N ALA A 57 -15.03 21.73 -0.64
CA ALA A 57 -16.17 20.85 -0.41
C ALA A 57 -16.68 20.21 -1.71
N ALA A 58 -16.73 20.96 -2.82
CA ALA A 58 -17.10 20.43 -4.13
C ALA A 58 -16.06 19.44 -4.65
N LEU A 59 -14.77 19.74 -4.49
CA LEU A 59 -13.68 18.84 -4.84
C LEU A 59 -13.78 17.53 -4.06
N VAL A 60 -13.96 17.60 -2.73
CA VAL A 60 -14.10 16.41 -1.89
C VAL A 60 -15.32 15.59 -2.27
N ARG A 61 -16.49 16.21 -2.50
CA ARG A 61 -17.68 15.49 -2.97
C ARG A 61 -17.41 14.78 -4.30
N LEU A 62 -16.78 15.46 -5.27
CA LEU A 62 -16.48 14.87 -6.56
C LEU A 62 -15.46 13.75 -6.44
N ALA A 63 -14.38 13.95 -5.67
CA ALA A 63 -13.37 12.94 -5.41
C ALA A 63 -13.95 11.72 -4.68
N ASN A 64 -14.88 11.94 -3.74
CA ASN A 64 -15.60 10.88 -3.03
C ASN A 64 -16.55 10.10 -3.97
N ILE A 65 -17.20 10.76 -4.94
CA ILE A 65 -18.00 10.09 -5.98
C ILE A 65 -17.11 9.23 -6.88
N HIS A 66 -15.96 9.78 -7.29
CA HIS A 66 -15.06 9.14 -8.24
C HIS A 66 -13.98 8.25 -7.58
N ASN A 67 -13.95 8.14 -6.26
CA ASN A 67 -12.93 7.45 -5.45
C ASN A 67 -11.49 7.85 -5.84
N VAL A 68 -11.26 9.16 -6.03
CA VAL A 68 -9.95 9.71 -6.36
C VAL A 68 -9.31 10.25 -5.08
N PRO A 69 -8.04 9.91 -4.79
CA PRO A 69 -7.38 10.44 -3.60
C PRO A 69 -7.14 11.95 -3.70
N ILE A 70 -7.26 12.64 -2.56
CA ILE A 70 -6.92 14.07 -2.44
C ILE A 70 -5.66 14.22 -1.59
N VAL A 71 -4.74 15.07 -2.07
CA VAL A 71 -3.60 15.56 -1.29
C VAL A 71 -3.72 17.08 -1.16
N SER A 72 -3.57 17.60 0.07
CA SER A 72 -3.59 19.05 0.29
C SER A 72 -2.19 19.62 0.08
N PHE A 73 -2.11 20.75 -0.61
CA PHE A 73 -0.87 21.44 -0.91
C PHE A 73 -1.03 22.93 -0.63
N ALA A 74 -0.04 23.53 0.02
CA ALA A 74 0.07 24.98 0.17
C ALA A 74 1.42 25.43 -0.39
N ALA A 75 2.48 25.45 0.43
CA ALA A 75 3.81 25.86 -0.01
C ALA A 75 4.71 24.72 -0.54
N GLY A 76 4.33 23.46 -0.34
CA GLY A 76 5.20 22.31 -0.66
C GLY A 76 6.49 22.26 0.17
N SER A 77 6.51 22.87 1.35
CA SER A 77 7.71 22.98 2.20
C SER A 77 7.87 21.83 3.21
N SER A 78 7.12 20.73 3.08
CA SER A 78 7.18 19.59 3.98
C SER A 78 8.43 18.73 3.76
N LEU A 79 8.85 18.00 4.80
CA LEU A 79 10.12 17.27 4.83
C LEU A 79 9.98 15.74 4.92
N GLU A 80 8.76 15.22 5.08
CA GLU A 80 8.50 13.77 5.25
C GLU A 80 7.50 13.19 4.21
N GLY A 81 7.31 13.88 3.09
CA GLY A 81 6.53 13.39 1.95
C GLY A 81 5.02 13.59 2.08
N GLN A 82 4.55 14.50 2.94
CA GLN A 82 3.13 14.73 3.21
C GLN A 82 2.34 15.17 1.98
N THR A 83 2.94 15.97 1.10
CA THR A 83 2.24 16.51 -0.08
C THR A 83 2.48 15.71 -1.35
N LEU A 84 3.12 14.54 -1.24
CA LEU A 84 3.41 13.72 -2.41
C LEU A 84 2.17 12.96 -2.86
N ALA A 85 1.86 13.06 -4.15
CA ALA A 85 0.80 12.23 -4.72
C ALA A 85 1.18 10.74 -4.57
N PRO A 86 0.28 9.88 -4.07
CA PRO A 86 0.52 8.46 -4.09
C PRO A 86 0.73 8.03 -5.54
N ALA A 87 1.48 6.94 -5.75
CA ALA A 87 1.78 6.47 -7.10
C ALA A 87 0.55 6.10 -7.97
N THR A 88 -0.67 6.20 -7.41
CA THR A 88 -1.97 5.83 -8.00
C THR A 88 -2.54 7.00 -8.77
N GLY A 89 -1.91 8.17 -8.64
CA GLY A 89 -2.56 9.43 -8.94
C GLY A 89 -3.35 9.93 -7.74
N ALA A 90 -3.34 11.24 -7.57
CA ALA A 90 -4.22 11.99 -6.70
C ALA A 90 -4.47 13.35 -7.34
N VAL A 91 -5.59 13.96 -6.99
CA VAL A 91 -5.79 15.38 -7.23
C VAL A 91 -5.19 16.15 -6.08
N VAL A 92 -4.47 17.22 -6.42
CA VAL A 92 -3.92 18.13 -5.42
C VAL A 92 -4.91 19.28 -5.22
N ALA A 93 -5.34 19.49 -3.98
CA ALA A 93 -6.02 20.71 -3.57
C ALA A 93 -4.96 21.76 -3.24
N ASP A 94 -4.74 22.71 -4.14
CA ASP A 94 -3.77 23.79 -4.00
C ASP A 94 -4.43 25.02 -3.37
N PHE A 95 -3.97 25.35 -2.16
CA PHE A 95 -4.47 26.45 -1.34
C PHE A 95 -3.79 27.80 -1.61
N SER A 96 -2.90 27.89 -2.60
CA SER A 96 -2.16 29.13 -2.93
C SER A 96 -3.06 30.35 -3.21
N GLU A 97 -4.34 30.14 -3.55
CA GLU A 97 -5.32 31.21 -3.84
C GLU A 97 -6.37 31.38 -2.72
N MET A 98 -6.19 30.72 -1.58
CA MET A 98 -6.93 30.93 -0.32
C MET A 98 -5.98 31.50 0.73
N ASP A 99 -5.51 32.72 0.50
CA ASP A 99 -4.42 33.40 1.21
C ASP A 99 -4.90 34.67 1.95
N ARG A 100 -6.18 34.77 2.28
CA ARG A 100 -6.71 35.96 2.97
C ARG A 100 -6.53 35.91 4.47
N VAL A 101 -6.10 37.03 5.04
CA VAL A 101 -6.35 37.38 6.44
C VAL A 101 -7.80 37.87 6.55
N VAL A 102 -8.69 37.00 7.03
CA VAL A 102 -10.14 37.24 7.07
C VAL A 102 -10.52 38.28 8.11
N ALA A 103 -9.87 38.24 9.28
CA ALA A 103 -10.11 39.22 10.35
C ALA A 103 -8.92 39.27 11.31
N VAL A 104 -8.64 40.46 11.87
CA VAL A 104 -7.68 40.66 12.94
C VAL A 104 -8.40 41.31 14.12
N HIS A 105 -8.38 40.65 15.28
CA HIS A 105 -8.97 41.13 16.53
C HIS A 105 -7.83 41.42 17.51
N ALA A 106 -7.09 42.51 17.28
CA ALA A 106 -5.90 42.82 18.06
C ALA A 106 -6.18 43.05 19.56
N GLU A 107 -7.39 43.51 19.90
CA GLU A 107 -7.85 43.66 21.29
C GLU A 107 -8.10 42.31 21.97
N ASP A 108 -8.63 41.34 21.23
CA ASP A 108 -8.90 39.97 21.71
C ASP A 108 -7.70 39.03 21.58
N LEU A 109 -6.63 39.49 20.92
CA LEU A 109 -5.42 38.73 20.62
C LEU A 109 -5.72 37.46 19.79
N ASP A 110 -6.52 37.60 18.74
CA ASP A 110 -6.74 36.54 17.75
C ASP A 110 -6.86 37.07 16.32
N CYS A 111 -6.65 36.20 15.35
CA CYS A 111 -6.98 36.48 13.95
C CYS A 111 -7.61 35.25 13.29
N VAL A 112 -8.32 35.49 12.19
CA VAL A 112 -8.91 34.45 11.34
C VAL A 112 -8.23 34.52 9.98
N VAL A 113 -7.72 33.39 9.51
CA VAL A 113 -6.91 33.31 8.30
C VAL A 113 -7.30 32.09 7.47
N GLU A 114 -7.08 32.19 6.17
CA GLU A 114 -7.20 31.07 5.24
C GLU A 114 -5.89 30.23 5.20
N PRO A 115 -5.92 28.98 4.71
CA PRO A 115 -4.81 28.04 4.83
C PRO A 115 -3.58 28.42 3.99
N GLY A 116 -3.78 29.15 2.90
CA GLY A 116 -2.73 29.60 1.99
C GLY A 116 -1.91 30.78 2.51
N VAL A 117 -2.37 31.47 3.56
CA VAL A 117 -1.66 32.62 4.14
C VAL A 117 -0.23 32.21 4.50
N GLY A 118 0.75 32.90 3.92
CA GLY A 118 2.16 32.72 4.24
C GLY A 118 2.46 33.20 5.66
N TRP A 119 3.25 32.44 6.41
CA TRP A 119 3.63 32.81 7.77
C TRP A 119 4.35 34.17 7.84
N SER A 120 5.32 34.40 6.95
CA SER A 120 6.05 35.68 6.89
C SER A 120 5.14 36.86 6.51
N GLU A 121 4.19 36.64 5.61
CA GLU A 121 3.23 37.66 5.19
C GLU A 121 2.27 38.03 6.34
N LEU A 122 1.77 37.03 7.06
CA LEU A 122 0.96 37.26 8.25
C LEU A 122 1.72 38.04 9.31
N ARG A 123 3.00 37.72 9.54
CA ARG A 123 3.85 38.44 10.49
C ARG A 123 3.93 39.92 10.15
N GLU A 124 4.22 40.27 8.89
CA GLU A 124 4.31 41.68 8.47
C GLU A 124 2.93 42.37 8.49
N HIS A 125 1.86 41.67 8.15
CA HIS A 125 0.49 42.19 8.21
C HIS A 125 0.06 42.55 9.64
N LEU A 126 0.44 41.75 10.64
CA LEU A 126 0.06 41.96 12.04
C LEU A 126 0.89 43.04 12.74
N LYS A 127 2.12 43.28 12.28
CA LYS A 127 3.11 44.17 12.92
C LYS A 127 2.58 45.58 13.26
N PRO A 128 1.84 46.29 12.37
CA PRO A 128 1.28 47.60 12.70
C PRO A 128 0.28 47.60 13.85
N SER A 129 -0.35 46.45 14.13
CA SER A 129 -1.34 46.28 15.21
C SER A 129 -0.71 46.00 16.57
N GLY A 130 0.63 45.98 16.67
CA GLY A 130 1.35 45.72 17.92
C GLY A 130 1.24 44.28 18.41
N VAL A 131 0.82 43.36 17.55
CA VAL A 131 0.62 41.93 17.84
C VAL A 131 1.37 41.06 16.83
N PHE A 132 1.62 39.81 17.19
CA PHE A 132 2.25 38.82 16.31
C PHE A 132 1.71 37.41 16.54
N PHE A 133 1.88 36.55 15.55
CA PHE A 133 1.60 35.12 15.61
C PHE A 133 2.88 34.34 15.97
N PRO A 134 2.92 33.58 17.08
CA PRO A 134 4.20 33.10 17.62
C PRO A 134 4.94 31.97 16.90
N PRO A 135 4.30 30.89 16.41
CA PRO A 135 5.03 29.83 15.70
C PRO A 135 5.93 30.42 14.61
N ASP A 136 7.18 29.96 14.50
CA ASP A 136 8.24 30.61 13.72
C ASP A 136 9.04 29.59 12.88
N PRO A 137 8.42 28.99 11.85
CA PRO A 137 9.06 28.02 10.96
C PRO A 137 9.97 28.66 9.90
N GLY A 138 10.45 27.83 8.97
CA GLY A 138 11.05 28.31 7.73
C GLY A 138 10.11 29.24 6.95
N ALA A 139 10.68 30.26 6.30
CA ALA A 139 9.93 31.40 5.73
C ALA A 139 8.86 31.04 4.68
N ALA A 140 8.99 29.90 4.01
CA ALA A 140 8.05 29.46 2.97
C ALA A 140 6.76 28.83 3.53
N ALA A 141 6.63 28.58 4.82
CA ALA A 141 5.47 27.85 5.37
C ALA A 141 4.16 28.66 5.27
N CYS A 142 3.07 27.96 4.97
CA CYS A 142 1.70 28.49 5.03
C CYS A 142 0.92 27.92 6.22
N ILE A 143 -0.04 28.69 6.74
CA ILE A 143 -0.81 28.34 7.96
C ILE A 143 -1.47 26.96 7.88
N GLY A 144 -2.02 26.58 6.72
CA GLY A 144 -2.67 25.28 6.52
C GLY A 144 -1.71 24.12 6.74
N GLY A 145 -0.51 24.20 6.15
CA GLY A 145 0.55 23.22 6.34
C GLY A 145 1.04 23.19 7.79
N MET A 146 1.22 24.36 8.41
CA MET A 146 1.59 24.48 9.82
C MET A 146 0.59 23.77 10.73
N CYS A 147 -0.71 23.99 10.53
CA CYS A 147 -1.76 23.27 11.24
C CYS A 147 -1.69 21.76 10.96
N GLY A 148 -1.52 21.37 9.70
CA GLY A 148 -1.45 19.98 9.26
C GLY A 148 -0.34 19.18 9.94
N THR A 149 0.84 19.78 10.15
CA THR A 149 2.02 19.10 10.72
C THR A 149 2.22 19.37 12.22
N ASN A 150 1.35 20.14 12.87
CA ASN A 150 1.59 20.67 14.22
C ASN A 150 2.97 21.37 14.33
N CYS A 151 3.27 22.21 13.35
CA CYS A 151 4.53 22.94 13.24
C CYS A 151 4.95 23.67 14.54
N SER A 152 6.26 23.78 14.79
CA SER A 152 6.84 24.51 15.91
C SER A 152 7.72 25.71 15.45
N GLY A 153 9.05 25.59 15.49
CA GLY A 153 10.04 26.64 15.26
C GLY A 153 10.63 27.27 16.52
N THR A 154 11.54 28.24 16.33
CA THR A 154 12.41 28.78 17.40
C THR A 154 11.69 29.41 18.60
N LEU A 155 10.45 29.85 18.43
CA LEU A 155 9.62 30.48 19.46
C LEU A 155 8.75 29.48 20.23
N ALA A 156 8.77 28.19 19.87
CA ALA A 156 7.97 27.16 20.52
C ALA A 156 8.34 26.95 21.98
N PHE A 157 9.61 27.16 22.34
CA PHE A 157 10.07 27.14 23.73
C PHE A 157 9.22 28.03 24.65
N LYS A 158 8.90 29.26 24.21
CA LYS A 158 8.10 30.22 25.00
C LYS A 158 6.60 30.12 24.75
N TYR A 159 6.19 29.85 23.52
CA TYR A 159 4.79 29.99 23.11
C TYR A 159 4.08 28.70 22.67
N GLY A 160 4.77 27.56 22.71
CA GLY A 160 4.24 26.27 22.27
C GLY A 160 4.15 26.14 20.75
N THR A 161 3.61 25.01 20.28
CA THR A 161 3.51 24.68 18.85
C THR A 161 2.15 25.12 18.28
N MET A 162 1.85 24.74 17.04
CA MET A 162 0.54 25.02 16.43
C MET A 162 -0.65 24.53 17.27
N LYS A 163 -0.57 23.38 17.95
CA LYS A 163 -1.64 22.88 18.84
C LYS A 163 -1.99 23.82 19.99
N ASP A 164 -1.07 24.71 20.37
CA ASP A 164 -1.24 25.68 21.45
C ASP A 164 -1.68 27.06 20.93
N ASN A 165 -1.38 27.33 19.65
CA ASN A 165 -1.61 28.61 19.00
C ASN A 165 -2.81 28.62 18.02
N VAL A 166 -3.48 27.48 17.82
CA VAL A 166 -4.75 27.39 17.08
C VAL A 166 -5.93 27.34 18.05
N LEU A 167 -6.88 28.27 17.92
CA LEU A 167 -8.09 28.32 18.73
C LEU A 167 -9.23 27.50 18.11
N SER A 168 -9.45 27.61 16.81
CA SER A 168 -10.52 26.94 16.08
C SER A 168 -10.13 26.68 14.64
N LEU A 169 -10.72 25.65 14.03
CA LEU A 169 -10.60 25.34 12.62
C LEU A 169 -11.98 25.27 11.96
N ARG A 170 -12.04 25.61 10.68
CA ARG A 170 -13.05 25.09 9.77
C ARG A 170 -12.42 23.98 8.95
N VAL A 171 -13.15 22.87 8.80
CA VAL A 171 -12.65 21.65 8.17
C VAL A 171 -13.70 21.07 7.24
N VAL A 172 -13.31 20.73 6.02
CA VAL A 172 -14.09 19.92 5.09
C VAL A 172 -13.79 18.45 5.36
N MET A 173 -14.84 17.69 5.70
CA MET A 173 -14.78 16.26 5.98
C MET A 173 -14.76 15.44 4.69
N ALA A 174 -14.44 14.15 4.75
CA ALA A 174 -14.33 13.27 3.57
C ALA A 174 -15.64 13.08 2.78
N ASP A 175 -16.79 13.37 3.41
CA ASP A 175 -18.11 13.39 2.74
C ASP A 175 -18.43 14.77 2.09
N GLY A 176 -17.55 15.75 2.29
CA GLY A 176 -17.70 17.13 1.83
C GLY A 176 -18.56 18.02 2.73
N SER A 177 -18.96 17.54 3.91
CA SER A 177 -19.57 18.39 4.94
C SER A 177 -18.52 19.35 5.54
N ILE A 178 -18.98 20.51 5.98
CA ILE A 178 -18.12 21.54 6.60
C ILE A 178 -18.45 21.60 8.09
N ILE A 179 -17.42 21.50 8.91
CA ILE A 179 -17.55 21.62 10.36
C ILE A 179 -16.72 22.80 10.88
N LYS A 180 -17.14 23.33 12.03
CA LYS A 180 -16.36 24.26 12.86
C LYS A 180 -16.02 23.55 14.16
N THR A 181 -14.75 23.55 14.55
CA THR A 181 -14.30 22.76 15.71
C THR A 181 -14.71 23.38 17.05
N ARG A 182 -14.75 24.71 17.16
CA ARG A 182 -15.24 25.46 18.34
C ARG A 182 -15.40 26.95 18.06
N ASN A 183 -15.90 27.73 19.02
CA ASN A 183 -15.92 29.20 18.93
C ASN A 183 -14.56 29.83 19.30
N ARG A 184 -14.40 31.13 19.01
CA ARG A 184 -13.15 31.90 19.16
C ARG A 184 -12.69 32.08 20.61
N ALA A 185 -13.59 31.94 21.59
CA ALA A 185 -13.27 32.15 22.99
C ALA A 185 -12.05 31.30 23.39
N VAL A 186 -11.07 31.93 24.05
CA VAL A 186 -9.81 31.29 24.45
C VAL A 186 -10.05 30.06 25.33
N LYS A 187 -11.06 30.12 26.20
CA LYS A 187 -11.49 29.03 27.07
C LYS A 187 -12.81 28.46 26.56
N SER A 188 -12.89 27.15 26.46
CA SER A 188 -14.12 26.42 26.12
C SER A 188 -14.03 24.99 26.67
N SER A 189 -15.13 24.49 27.20
CA SER A 189 -15.31 23.08 27.57
C SER A 189 -16.55 22.48 26.90
N ALA A 190 -17.01 23.10 25.80
CA ALA A 190 -18.16 22.63 25.04
C ALA A 190 -17.77 21.46 24.13
N GLY A 191 -17.99 20.24 24.60
CA GLY A 191 -17.73 19.00 23.85
C GLY A 191 -16.25 18.60 23.80
N TYR A 192 -15.91 17.70 22.87
CA TYR A 192 -14.54 17.23 22.65
C TYR A 192 -13.68 18.27 21.94
N ASP A 193 -12.37 18.27 22.20
CA ASP A 193 -11.41 19.15 21.52
C ASP A 193 -11.09 18.63 20.11
N LEU A 194 -12.00 18.89 19.17
CA LEU A 194 -11.80 18.54 17.76
C LEU A 194 -10.69 19.38 17.12
N THR A 195 -10.36 20.58 17.63
CA THR A 195 -9.25 21.38 17.09
C THR A 195 -7.95 20.60 17.20
N ARG A 196 -7.67 20.03 18.37
CA ARG A 196 -6.46 19.21 18.60
C ARG A 196 -6.47 17.88 17.87
N LEU A 197 -7.64 17.39 17.43
CA LEU A 197 -7.72 16.19 16.60
C LEU A 197 -7.22 16.45 15.16
N PHE A 198 -7.48 17.64 14.61
CA PHE A 198 -7.09 17.98 13.24
C PHE A 198 -5.70 18.61 13.13
N VAL A 199 -5.25 19.35 14.14
CA VAL A 199 -3.87 19.85 14.18
C VAL A 199 -2.91 18.67 14.33
N GLY A 200 -1.98 18.51 13.38
CA GLY A 200 -1.09 17.35 13.31
C GLY A 200 -1.66 16.13 12.58
N SER A 201 -2.86 16.24 11.98
CA SER A 201 -3.48 15.11 11.25
C SER A 201 -2.92 14.90 9.85
N GLU A 202 -2.05 15.79 9.36
CA GLU A 202 -1.39 15.72 8.05
C GLU A 202 -2.38 15.60 6.87
N GLY A 203 -3.58 16.16 7.03
CA GLY A 203 -4.64 16.11 6.02
C GLY A 203 -5.34 14.75 5.89
N THR A 204 -5.05 13.79 6.77
CA THR A 204 -5.60 12.43 6.69
C THR A 204 -7.01 12.31 7.27
N LEU A 205 -7.46 13.26 8.10
CA LEU A 205 -8.77 13.21 8.76
C LEU A 205 -9.79 14.19 8.18
N GLY A 206 -9.32 15.21 7.46
CA GLY A 206 -10.12 16.29 6.89
C GLY A 206 -9.22 17.38 6.34
N ILE A 207 -9.81 18.29 5.55
CA ILE A 207 -9.08 19.37 4.88
C ILE A 207 -9.40 20.70 5.56
N ILE A 208 -8.38 21.35 6.13
CA ILE A 208 -8.51 22.62 6.84
C ILE A 208 -8.74 23.75 5.83
N THR A 209 -9.78 24.55 6.03
CA THR A 209 -10.19 25.65 5.13
C THR A 209 -10.15 27.03 5.78
N GLN A 210 -10.03 27.09 7.10
CA GLN A 210 -9.83 28.33 7.85
C GLN A 210 -9.25 28.02 9.23
N ALA A 211 -8.36 28.87 9.74
CA ALA A 211 -7.84 28.80 11.09
C ALA A 211 -8.12 30.09 11.86
N THR A 212 -8.56 29.96 13.10
CA THR A 212 -8.53 31.05 14.08
C THR A 212 -7.29 30.87 14.93
N LEU A 213 -6.35 31.82 14.85
CA LEU A 213 -5.04 31.77 15.47
C LEU A 213 -4.98 32.71 16.67
N ARG A 214 -4.24 32.29 17.69
CA ARG A 214 -3.96 33.07 18.87
C ARG A 214 -2.76 34.00 18.62
N LEU A 215 -2.91 35.27 19.00
CA LEU A 215 -1.87 36.29 18.90
C LEU A 215 -1.24 36.60 20.26
N ARG A 216 -0.11 37.31 20.20
CA ARG A 216 0.64 37.85 21.34
C ARG A 216 1.00 39.30 21.08
N ARG A 217 1.21 40.07 22.15
CA ARG A 217 1.75 41.43 22.04
C ARG A 217 3.23 41.37 21.67
N LEU A 218 3.67 42.21 20.75
CA LEU A 218 5.09 42.36 20.46
C LEU A 218 5.84 42.83 21.72
N PRO A 219 6.96 42.20 22.08
CA PRO A 219 7.86 42.75 23.10
C PRO A 219 8.34 44.14 22.68
N THR A 220 8.49 45.05 23.65
CA THR A 220 8.97 46.41 23.41
C THR A 220 10.49 46.49 23.48
N HIS A 221 11.14 45.54 24.16
CA HIS A 221 12.58 45.45 24.29
C HIS A 221 13.05 44.02 23.97
N SER A 222 14.11 43.89 23.18
CA SER A 222 14.73 42.61 22.87
C SER A 222 16.23 42.76 22.65
N ASN A 223 17.01 41.76 23.05
CA ASN A 223 18.43 41.66 22.75
C ASN A 223 18.85 40.19 22.56
N ILE A 224 19.92 39.92 21.82
CA ILE A 224 20.48 38.58 21.62
C ILE A 224 21.76 38.44 22.46
N ALA A 225 21.78 37.42 23.31
CA ALA A 225 22.97 36.98 24.00
C ALA A 225 23.57 35.76 23.29
N ILE A 226 24.89 35.75 23.16
CA ILE A 226 25.65 34.72 22.45
C ILE A 226 26.72 34.18 23.38
N ALA A 227 26.91 32.87 23.41
CA ALA A 227 28.03 32.23 24.09
C ALA A 227 28.65 31.14 23.22
N GLN A 228 29.98 31.13 23.11
CA GLN A 228 30.73 30.09 22.40
C GLN A 228 31.42 29.15 23.39
N PHE A 229 31.39 27.85 23.09
CA PHE A 229 31.87 26.78 23.96
C PHE A 229 32.86 25.87 23.23
N PRO A 230 33.84 25.31 23.95
CA PRO A 230 34.82 24.39 23.38
C PRO A 230 34.21 23.04 22.98
N SER A 231 33.06 22.66 23.57
CA SER A 231 32.41 21.38 23.27
C SER A 231 30.88 21.46 23.23
N LEU A 232 30.27 20.53 22.50
CA LEU A 232 28.82 20.34 22.44
C LEU A 232 28.23 19.99 23.81
N ALA A 233 28.95 19.22 24.63
CA ALA A 233 28.50 18.84 25.97
C ALA A 233 28.41 20.04 26.92
N ASP A 234 29.41 20.94 26.87
CA ASP A 234 29.44 22.14 27.72
C ASP A 234 28.29 23.09 27.38
N SER A 235 28.05 23.32 26.09
CA SER A 235 26.94 24.15 25.61
C SER A 235 25.58 23.54 25.98
N ALA A 236 25.36 22.25 25.76
CA ALA A 236 24.11 21.58 26.13
C ALA A 236 23.86 21.61 27.64
N SER A 237 24.92 21.49 28.46
CA SER A 237 24.83 21.62 29.92
C SER A 237 24.48 23.05 30.34
N ALA A 238 24.99 24.06 29.62
CA ALA A 238 24.60 25.45 29.84
C ALA A 238 23.12 25.69 29.47
N VAL A 239 22.64 25.12 28.37
CA VAL A 239 21.21 25.15 28.00
C VAL A 239 20.35 24.56 29.12
N GLN A 240 20.72 23.41 29.69
CA GLN A 240 20.00 22.84 30.83
C GLN A 240 19.95 23.82 32.01
N ARG A 241 21.07 24.45 32.37
CA ARG A 241 21.08 25.46 33.45
C ARG A 241 20.19 26.66 33.13
N LEU A 242 20.19 27.12 31.89
CA LEU A 242 19.33 28.22 31.43
C LEU A 242 17.85 27.85 31.59
N VAL A 243 17.43 26.66 31.14
CA VAL A 243 16.04 26.20 31.31
C VAL A 243 15.69 26.04 32.78
N HIS A 244 16.55 25.45 33.61
CA HIS A 244 16.31 25.28 35.05
C HIS A 244 16.30 26.60 35.84
N SER A 245 16.93 27.66 35.32
CA SER A 245 16.90 28.98 35.96
C SER A 245 15.49 29.60 35.99
N GLY A 246 14.59 29.15 35.10
CA GLY A 246 13.25 29.70 34.94
C GLY A 246 13.21 31.07 34.25
N ALA A 247 14.35 31.60 33.79
CA ALA A 247 14.40 32.87 33.07
C ALA A 247 13.59 32.77 31.75
N PRO A 248 12.71 33.74 31.43
CA PRO A 248 11.70 33.61 30.39
C PRO A 248 12.19 33.99 28.98
N PHE A 249 13.28 33.35 28.53
CA PHE A 249 13.85 33.54 27.19
C PHE A 249 12.82 33.32 26.08
N MET A 250 12.86 34.13 25.02
CA MET A 250 11.99 33.93 23.85
C MET A 250 12.46 32.80 22.96
N ARG A 251 13.78 32.74 22.72
CA ARG A 251 14.45 31.72 21.91
C ARG A 251 15.67 31.25 22.66
N LEU A 252 15.94 29.96 22.59
CA LEU A 252 17.16 29.36 23.14
C LEU A 252 17.65 28.30 22.17
N GLU A 253 18.61 28.69 21.33
CA GLU A 253 19.06 27.96 20.16
C GLU A 253 20.51 27.53 20.31
N LEU A 254 20.87 26.40 19.72
CA LEU A 254 22.25 25.89 19.70
C LEU A 254 22.63 25.49 18.27
N ILE A 255 23.85 25.83 17.88
CA ILE A 255 24.48 25.36 16.64
C ILE A 255 25.87 24.82 16.94
N ASP A 256 26.21 23.65 16.40
CA ASP A 256 27.51 23.04 16.64
C ASP A 256 28.65 23.70 15.85
N ASP A 257 29.89 23.32 16.17
CA ASP A 257 31.10 23.83 15.51
C ASP A 257 31.13 23.52 14.01
N VAL A 258 30.52 22.42 13.57
CA VAL A 258 30.42 22.06 12.14
C VAL A 258 29.43 22.99 11.43
N CYS A 259 28.31 23.33 12.06
CA CYS A 259 27.36 24.31 11.53
C CYS A 259 27.99 25.71 11.43
N ILE A 260 28.90 26.06 12.35
CA ILE A 260 29.64 27.32 12.28
C ILE A 260 30.53 27.40 11.03
N ASP A 261 31.13 26.29 10.59
CA ASP A 261 31.87 26.26 9.33
C ASP A 261 30.96 26.63 8.14
N ALA A 262 29.74 26.07 8.11
CA ALA A 262 28.74 26.39 7.09
C ALA A 262 28.32 27.88 7.13
N VAL A 263 28.12 28.41 8.34
CA VAL A 263 27.84 29.85 8.56
C VAL A 263 28.99 30.71 8.04
N ASN A 264 30.24 30.35 8.37
CA ASN A 264 31.43 31.11 7.98
C ASN A 264 31.73 31.06 6.48
N ASN A 265 31.25 30.05 5.76
CA ASN A 265 31.36 29.99 4.30
C ASN A 265 30.49 31.04 3.59
N GLU A 266 29.41 31.49 4.24
CA GLU A 266 28.45 32.46 3.69
C GLU A 266 28.77 33.90 4.11
N ILE A 267 29.76 34.08 5.00
CA ILE A 267 30.20 35.39 5.46
C ILE A 267 31.42 35.81 4.65
N GLU A 268 31.26 36.83 3.81
CA GLU A 268 32.35 37.39 3.00
C GLU A 268 33.39 38.13 3.85
N SER A 269 32.94 38.97 4.78
CA SER A 269 33.83 39.78 5.61
C SER A 269 34.51 38.95 6.70
N PRO A 270 35.85 38.80 6.69
CA PRO A 270 36.56 38.00 7.69
C PRO A 270 36.34 38.47 9.13
N ALA A 271 36.10 39.76 9.35
CA ALA A 271 35.85 40.34 10.67
C ALA A 271 34.51 39.92 11.29
N LEU A 272 33.58 39.39 10.48
CA LEU A 272 32.25 38.95 10.93
C LEU A 272 32.16 37.44 11.12
N LYS A 273 33.24 36.69 10.83
CA LYS A 273 33.31 35.24 11.01
C LYS A 273 33.41 34.87 12.48
N PHE A 274 32.80 33.75 12.82
CA PHE A 274 32.83 33.20 14.18
C PHE A 274 34.02 32.28 14.36
N ALA A 275 34.57 32.19 15.56
CA ALA A 275 35.47 31.09 15.91
C ALA A 275 34.71 29.76 15.78
N ARG A 276 35.39 28.72 15.29
CA ARG A 276 34.83 27.36 15.09
C ARG A 276 34.57 26.66 16.43
N LEU A 277 33.52 27.09 17.11
CA LEU A 277 33.11 26.68 18.46
C LEU A 277 31.60 26.45 18.49
N THR A 278 31.13 25.56 19.36
CA THR A 278 29.67 25.36 19.53
C THR A 278 29.06 26.63 20.13
N THR A 279 27.96 27.11 19.57
CA THR A 279 27.42 28.44 19.88
C THR A 279 25.97 28.34 20.35
N ILE A 280 25.66 28.98 21.48
CA ILE A 280 24.29 29.22 21.96
C ILE A 280 23.86 30.63 21.56
N LEU A 281 22.64 30.76 21.06
CA LEU A 281 21.97 32.05 20.83
C LEU A 281 20.70 32.11 21.69
N ALA A 282 20.60 33.09 22.58
CA ALA A 282 19.43 33.33 23.40
C ALA A 282 18.81 34.69 23.08
N GLU A 283 17.51 34.72 22.78
CA GLU A 283 16.78 35.98 22.68
C GLU A 283 16.17 36.34 24.03
N CYS A 284 16.65 37.44 24.59
CA CYS A 284 16.13 38.05 25.81
C CYS A 284 15.12 39.12 25.39
N ALA A 285 13.84 38.98 25.78
CA ALA A 285 12.83 40.00 25.44
C ALA A 285 11.78 40.18 26.53
N GLY A 286 11.21 41.39 26.61
CA GLY A 286 10.23 41.76 27.62
C GLY A 286 9.53 43.09 27.32
N ILE A 287 8.78 43.57 28.31
CA ILE A 287 8.10 44.87 28.27
C ILE A 287 8.98 46.01 28.79
N SER A 288 10.05 45.69 29.52
CA SER A 288 11.01 46.64 30.08
C SER A 288 12.46 46.26 29.77
N GLU A 289 13.37 47.23 29.82
CA GLU A 289 14.81 46.96 29.76
C GLU A 289 15.29 46.07 30.93
N SER A 290 14.66 46.17 32.11
CA SER A 290 14.98 45.33 33.27
C SER A 290 14.74 43.85 32.97
N ASP A 291 13.63 43.53 32.32
CA ASP A 291 13.31 42.14 31.93
C ASP A 291 14.42 41.53 31.05
N VAL A 292 14.98 42.35 30.15
CA VAL A 292 16.05 41.94 29.23
C VAL A 292 17.37 41.80 29.98
N THR A 293 17.71 42.75 30.85
CA THR A 293 18.92 42.70 31.67
C THR A 293 18.94 41.48 32.60
N GLU A 294 17.84 41.17 33.28
CA GLU A 294 17.74 40.00 34.15
C GLU A 294 17.94 38.68 33.38
N GLN A 295 17.37 38.57 32.18
CA GLN A 295 17.58 37.42 31.29
C GLN A 295 19.05 37.32 30.84
N ILE A 296 19.68 38.45 30.50
CA ILE A 296 21.10 38.51 30.13
C ILE A 296 22.00 38.08 31.31
N ASP A 297 21.68 38.50 32.53
CA ASP A 297 22.46 38.15 33.70
C ASP A 297 22.31 36.66 34.06
N ALA A 298 21.10 36.11 33.95
CA ALA A 298 20.87 34.67 34.02
C ALA A 298 21.65 33.92 32.93
N PHE A 299 21.72 34.48 31.72
CA PHE A 299 22.49 33.92 30.62
C PHE A 299 23.99 33.87 30.92
N LYS A 300 24.55 35.00 31.35
CA LYS A 300 25.97 35.10 31.74
C LYS A 300 26.28 34.13 32.86
N LEU A 301 25.44 34.06 33.89
CA LEU A 301 25.63 33.17 35.04
C LEU A 301 25.68 31.70 34.59
N ALA A 302 24.70 31.26 33.80
CA ALA A 302 24.62 29.88 33.34
C ALA A 302 25.78 29.50 32.39
N CYS A 303 26.33 30.44 31.63
CA CYS A 303 27.37 30.20 30.63
C CYS A 303 28.80 30.38 31.17
N SER A 304 29.00 31.23 32.19
CA SER A 304 30.32 31.72 32.62
C SER A 304 31.35 30.65 33.01
N SER A 305 30.91 29.50 33.52
CA SER A 305 31.82 28.45 33.99
C SER A 305 32.51 27.65 32.87
N ALA A 306 32.01 27.72 31.63
CA ALA A 306 32.49 26.88 30.53
C ALA A 306 32.58 27.58 29.16
N ALA A 307 31.98 28.78 29.02
CA ALA A 307 32.04 29.53 27.77
C ALA A 307 33.46 30.09 27.53
N THR A 308 33.93 29.97 26.29
CA THR A 308 35.15 30.64 25.80
C THR A 308 34.92 32.14 25.60
N SER A 309 33.72 32.52 25.16
CA SER A 309 33.33 33.92 25.00
C SER A 309 31.84 34.08 25.24
N ILE A 310 31.45 35.25 25.76
CA ILE A 310 30.07 35.68 25.90
C ILE A 310 29.99 37.09 25.32
N SER A 311 29.06 37.32 24.40
CA SER A 311 28.81 38.63 23.80
C SER A 311 27.31 38.91 23.73
N ILE A 312 26.97 40.21 23.71
CA ILE A 312 25.60 40.69 23.60
C ILE A 312 25.53 41.54 22.35
N ALA A 313 24.51 41.33 21.52
CA ALA A 313 24.30 42.17 20.36
C ALA A 313 24.07 43.63 20.79
N THR A 314 24.70 44.56 20.08
CA THR A 314 24.66 45.99 20.44
C THR A 314 23.70 46.78 19.55
N THR A 315 23.28 46.18 18.43
CA THR A 315 22.38 46.82 17.45
C THR A 315 21.32 45.84 16.95
N GLN A 316 20.21 46.40 16.46
CA GLN A 316 19.17 45.60 15.81
C GLN A 316 19.70 44.92 14.54
N GLN A 317 20.56 45.59 13.78
CA GLN A 317 21.16 45.03 12.55
C GLN A 317 22.01 43.80 12.85
N GLU A 318 22.79 43.83 13.94
CA GLU A 318 23.54 42.67 14.41
C GLU A 318 22.61 41.53 14.83
N SER A 319 21.54 41.86 15.54
CA SER A 319 20.53 40.87 15.97
C SER A 319 19.85 40.18 14.79
N ASP A 320 19.41 40.95 13.80
CA ASP A 320 18.75 40.45 12.59
C ASP A 320 19.71 39.55 11.77
N ARG A 321 20.99 39.93 11.69
CA ARG A 321 22.03 39.11 11.04
C ARG A 321 22.18 37.75 11.72
N LEU A 322 22.29 37.72 13.04
CA LEU A 322 22.45 36.47 13.81
C LEU A 322 21.27 35.52 13.61
N TRP A 323 20.04 36.04 13.68
CA TRP A 323 18.85 35.23 13.42
C TRP A 323 18.76 34.74 11.98
N SER A 324 19.12 35.59 11.01
CA SER A 324 19.15 35.20 9.61
C SER A 324 20.10 34.02 9.36
N LEU A 325 21.29 34.04 9.97
CA LEU A 325 22.25 32.93 9.86
C LEU A 325 21.70 31.65 10.49
N ARG A 326 21.12 31.71 11.70
CA ARG A 326 20.51 30.52 12.34
C ARG A 326 19.37 29.93 11.51
N LYS A 327 18.51 30.76 10.92
CA LYS A 327 17.37 30.32 10.10
C LYS A 327 17.80 29.72 8.76
N ARG A 328 18.92 30.18 8.20
CA ARG A 328 19.45 29.70 6.92
C ARG A 328 20.27 28.41 7.03
N ALA A 329 20.52 27.87 8.22
CA ALA A 329 21.44 26.74 8.42
C ALA A 329 21.17 25.55 7.48
N PHE A 330 19.89 25.19 7.26
CA PHE A 330 19.49 24.15 6.31
C PHE A 330 20.03 24.38 4.89
N PHE A 331 19.92 25.61 4.38
CA PHE A 331 20.37 25.99 3.04
C PHE A 331 21.88 26.18 2.93
N MET A 332 22.55 26.45 4.06
CA MET A 332 24.00 26.65 4.11
C MET A 332 24.76 25.33 4.28
N ALA A 333 24.15 24.28 4.85
CA ALA A 333 24.79 23.00 5.10
C ALA A 333 25.52 22.39 3.87
N PRO A 334 24.97 22.42 2.63
CA PRO A 334 25.68 21.92 1.45
C PRO A 334 27.07 22.54 1.23
N SER A 335 27.28 23.80 1.64
CA SER A 335 28.56 24.51 1.50
C SER A 335 29.75 23.77 2.15
N LEU A 336 29.49 22.94 3.16
CA LEU A 336 30.51 22.13 3.85
C LEU A 336 31.25 21.18 2.90
N ARG A 337 30.65 20.83 1.77
CA ARG A 337 31.18 19.86 0.81
C ARG A 337 31.36 20.42 -0.61
N HIS A 338 31.07 21.70 -0.85
CA HIS A 338 31.18 22.31 -2.19
C HIS A 338 32.59 22.25 -2.80
N HIS A 339 33.63 22.01 -2.00
CA HIS A 339 35.00 21.81 -2.49
C HIS A 339 35.19 20.48 -3.24
N GLU A 340 34.26 19.52 -3.11
CA GLU A 340 34.27 18.25 -3.83
C GLU A 340 33.75 18.43 -5.28
N VAL A 341 34.67 18.49 -6.24
CA VAL A 341 34.36 18.73 -7.66
C VAL A 341 33.58 17.56 -8.28
N GLY A 342 32.55 17.87 -9.07
CA GLY A 342 31.79 16.89 -9.87
C GLY A 342 30.66 16.20 -9.10
N LYS A 343 30.34 16.65 -7.88
CA LYS A 343 29.26 16.11 -7.06
C LYS A 343 28.10 17.09 -6.93
N GLU A 344 26.91 16.57 -6.72
CA GLU A 344 25.72 17.38 -6.45
C GLU A 344 25.16 17.05 -5.07
N PHE A 345 25.10 18.02 -4.18
CA PHE A 345 24.69 17.77 -2.80
C PHE A 345 23.20 18.02 -2.56
N ALA A 346 22.63 17.23 -1.66
CA ALA A 346 21.32 17.41 -1.07
C ALA A 346 21.43 17.36 0.47
N THR A 347 20.50 18.01 1.16
CA THR A 347 20.40 17.94 2.62
C THR A 347 19.23 17.05 3.01
N ILE A 348 19.49 15.99 3.77
CA ILE A 348 18.47 15.20 4.46
C ILE A 348 18.40 15.70 5.90
N VAL A 349 17.23 16.16 6.33
CA VAL A 349 17.01 16.66 7.69
C VAL A 349 16.56 15.53 8.60
N THR A 350 17.11 15.47 9.82
CA THR A 350 16.55 14.66 10.91
C THR A 350 15.81 15.54 11.90
N ASP A 351 14.95 14.94 12.72
CA ASP A 351 14.13 15.67 13.67
C ASP A 351 13.72 14.74 14.81
N VAL A 352 14.16 15.06 16.03
CA VAL A 352 13.79 14.38 17.27
C VAL A 352 13.73 15.38 18.41
N ALA A 353 13.01 15.06 19.48
CA ALA A 353 13.07 15.82 20.72
C ALA A 353 13.19 14.89 21.92
N VAL A 354 13.85 15.35 22.98
CA VAL A 354 14.01 14.60 24.23
C VAL A 354 13.63 15.49 25.43
N PRO A 355 13.30 14.91 26.60
CA PRO A 355 13.23 15.67 27.84
C PRO A 355 14.51 16.45 28.06
N ILE A 356 14.42 17.70 28.53
CA ILE A 356 15.57 18.61 28.65
C ILE A 356 16.73 18.02 29.46
N SER A 357 16.43 17.17 30.45
CA SER A 357 17.41 16.44 31.27
C SER A 357 18.31 15.48 30.46
N ARG A 358 17.90 15.08 29.26
CA ARG A 358 18.62 14.17 28.35
C ARG A 358 19.31 14.88 27.18
N LEU A 359 19.18 16.21 27.07
CA LEU A 359 19.74 16.98 25.94
C LEU A 359 21.25 16.78 25.76
N VAL A 360 22.01 16.75 26.85
CA VAL A 360 23.46 16.52 26.81
C VAL A 360 23.77 15.13 26.27
N ASP A 361 23.13 14.10 26.83
CA ASP A 361 23.35 12.71 26.46
C ASP A 361 23.07 12.47 24.96
N ILE A 362 21.91 12.94 24.48
CA ILE A 362 21.49 12.69 23.11
C ILE A 362 22.41 13.38 22.11
N LEU A 363 22.81 14.63 22.36
CA LEU A 363 23.68 15.38 21.46
C LEU A 363 25.08 14.77 21.37
N VAL A 364 25.66 14.38 22.50
CA VAL A 364 26.97 13.71 22.54
C VAL A 364 26.92 12.35 21.86
N ALA A 365 25.88 11.56 22.09
CA ALA A 365 25.71 10.26 21.47
C ALA A 365 25.46 10.38 19.96
N THR A 366 24.63 11.33 19.52
CA THR A 366 24.40 11.59 18.09
C THR A 366 25.68 12.04 17.40
N ARG A 367 26.53 12.87 18.01
CA ARG A 367 27.82 13.24 17.44
C ARG A 367 28.74 12.03 17.19
N LYS A 368 28.71 11.05 18.09
CA LYS A 368 29.42 9.77 17.88
C LYS A 368 28.79 8.95 16.75
N LEU A 369 27.46 8.91 16.66
CA LEU A 369 26.75 8.24 15.57
C LEU A 369 27.10 8.84 14.19
N ILE A 370 27.16 10.17 14.08
CA ILE A 370 27.56 10.87 12.84
C ILE A 370 28.96 10.44 12.41
N ALA A 371 29.93 10.45 13.32
CA ALA A 371 31.31 10.05 13.04
C ALA A 371 31.39 8.57 12.61
N ASN A 372 30.68 7.67 13.30
CA ASN A 372 30.64 6.25 12.97
C ASN A 372 30.00 5.97 11.61
N ALA A 373 28.97 6.74 11.24
CA ALA A 373 28.30 6.63 9.94
C ALA A 373 29.11 7.28 8.80
N ARG A 374 30.20 8.00 9.12
CA ARG A 374 31.03 8.77 8.17
C ARG A 374 30.18 9.74 7.35
N LEU A 375 29.34 10.50 8.05
CA LEU A 375 28.46 11.51 7.46
C LEU A 375 28.91 12.92 7.85
N VAL A 376 28.69 13.89 6.97
CA VAL A 376 28.77 15.31 7.31
C VAL A 376 27.36 15.77 7.67
N ALA A 377 27.12 16.01 8.95
CA ALA A 377 25.79 16.35 9.46
C ALA A 377 25.89 17.37 10.61
N PRO A 378 25.99 18.68 10.32
CA PRO A 378 25.95 19.70 11.36
C PRO A 378 24.66 19.62 12.19
N ILE A 379 24.79 19.92 13.48
CA ILE A 379 23.70 19.90 14.45
C ILE A 379 23.19 21.32 14.67
N VAL A 380 21.86 21.49 14.54
CA VAL A 380 21.14 22.69 14.96
C VAL A 380 20.01 22.29 15.90
N ALA A 381 19.76 23.07 16.94
CA ALA A 381 18.78 22.72 17.96
C ALA A 381 17.93 23.92 18.39
N HIS A 382 16.63 23.64 18.54
CA HIS A 382 15.73 24.36 19.42
C HIS A 382 16.02 23.88 20.84
N ALA A 383 17.15 24.34 21.37
CA ALA A 383 17.77 23.72 22.54
C ALA A 383 16.92 23.85 23.81
N GLY A 384 16.14 24.94 23.92
CA GLY A 384 15.27 25.20 25.06
C GLY A 384 14.18 24.16 25.30
N ASP A 385 13.64 23.55 24.25
CA ASP A 385 12.59 22.52 24.35
C ASP A 385 13.08 21.10 24.00
N GLY A 386 14.40 20.95 23.83
CA GLY A 386 15.05 19.65 23.63
C GLY A 386 14.92 19.09 22.22
N ASN A 387 14.41 19.87 21.25
CA ASN A 387 14.31 19.48 19.85
C ASN A 387 15.60 19.83 19.07
N PHE A 388 16.10 18.89 18.28
CA PHE A 388 17.26 19.14 17.44
C PHE A 388 17.25 18.35 16.13
N HIS A 389 18.08 18.83 15.21
CA HIS A 389 18.19 18.36 13.84
C HIS A 389 19.65 18.11 13.49
N CYS A 390 19.89 17.07 12.69
CA CYS A 390 21.11 16.88 11.94
C CYS A 390 20.82 17.16 10.47
N LEU A 391 21.57 18.08 9.87
CA LEU A 391 21.42 18.45 8.46
C LEU A 391 22.40 17.62 7.63
N ILE A 392 22.03 16.38 7.30
CA ILE A 392 22.93 15.41 6.66
C ILE A 392 23.17 15.80 5.21
N VAL A 393 24.40 16.12 4.85
CA VAL A 393 24.79 16.51 3.48
C VAL A 393 25.23 15.26 2.71
N VAL A 394 24.45 14.88 1.71
CA VAL A 394 24.67 13.68 0.88
C VAL A 394 24.87 14.04 -0.59
N ASP A 395 25.73 13.30 -1.29
CA ASP A 395 25.84 13.35 -2.75
C ASP A 395 24.64 12.63 -3.38
N LYS A 396 23.87 13.33 -4.21
CA LYS A 396 22.70 12.84 -4.97
C LYS A 396 22.99 11.58 -5.78
N ASN A 397 24.24 11.37 -6.15
CA ASN A 397 24.66 10.25 -6.99
C ASN A 397 25.26 9.08 -6.20
N ASP A 398 25.42 9.20 -4.87
CA ASP A 398 25.99 8.15 -4.02
C ASP A 398 24.89 7.39 -3.25
N ALA A 399 24.43 6.28 -3.84
CA ALA A 399 23.40 5.45 -3.25
C ALA A 399 23.80 4.82 -1.88
N ASP A 400 25.10 4.56 -1.64
CA ASP A 400 25.56 4.02 -0.36
C ASP A 400 25.48 5.09 0.73
N GLU A 401 25.90 6.32 0.42
CA GLU A 401 25.79 7.46 1.33
C GLU A 401 24.33 7.75 1.72
N PHE A 402 23.39 7.69 0.77
CA PHE A 402 21.96 7.77 1.08
C PHE A 402 21.49 6.68 2.04
N GLN A 403 21.98 5.44 1.90
CA GLN A 403 21.59 4.35 2.80
C GLN A 403 22.18 4.54 4.20
N ARG A 404 23.44 4.98 4.32
CA ARG A 404 24.04 5.34 5.62
C ARG A 404 23.25 6.47 6.29
N ALA A 405 22.86 7.50 5.54
CA ALA A 405 22.05 8.61 6.05
C ALA A 405 20.68 8.15 6.57
N LYS A 406 19.97 7.31 5.82
CA LYS A 406 18.68 6.71 6.26
C LYS A 406 18.83 5.87 7.52
N HIS A 407 19.88 5.05 7.59
CA HIS A 407 20.16 4.22 8.76
C HIS A 407 20.46 5.08 9.99
N PHE A 408 21.33 6.08 9.84
CA PHE A 408 21.67 7.03 10.90
C PHE A 408 20.43 7.74 11.44
N ARG A 409 19.54 8.22 10.57
CA ARG A 409 18.28 8.88 10.97
C ARG A 409 17.43 7.98 11.88
N ASP A 410 17.22 6.73 11.47
CA ASP A 410 16.43 5.78 12.25
C ASP A 410 17.11 5.42 13.60
N GLN A 411 18.45 5.35 13.63
CA GLN A 411 19.20 5.15 14.87
C GLN A 411 19.07 6.34 15.82
N MET A 412 19.19 7.56 15.32
CA MET A 412 19.01 8.79 16.09
C MET A 412 17.59 8.87 16.69
N ALA A 413 16.57 8.53 15.91
CA ALA A 413 15.19 8.48 16.39
C ALA A 413 15.01 7.46 17.52
N ARG A 414 15.49 6.22 17.34
CA ARG A 414 15.41 5.20 18.40
C ARG A 414 16.16 5.59 19.66
N LEU A 415 17.32 6.22 19.51
CA LEU A 415 18.06 6.73 20.64
C LEU A 415 17.28 7.80 21.40
N ALA A 416 16.54 8.69 20.70
CA ALA A 416 15.64 9.63 21.36
C ALA A 416 14.51 8.90 22.10
N LEU A 417 13.90 7.87 21.50
CA LEU A 417 12.85 7.05 22.13
C LEU A 417 13.36 6.34 23.40
N ASP A 418 14.57 5.76 23.37
CA ASP A 418 15.22 5.16 24.56
C ASP A 418 15.43 6.19 25.69
N MET A 419 15.46 7.48 25.34
CA MET A 419 15.55 8.59 26.27
C MET A 419 14.19 9.20 26.64
N GLN A 420 13.08 8.49 26.38
CA GLN A 420 11.70 8.97 26.57
C GLN A 420 11.38 10.23 25.76
N GLY A 421 12.08 10.42 24.64
CA GLY A 421 11.82 11.43 23.64
C GLY A 421 10.82 10.97 22.58
N THR A 422 10.82 11.68 21.46
CA THR A 422 9.94 11.42 20.31
C THR A 422 10.75 11.30 19.01
N CYS A 423 10.26 10.50 18.07
CA CYS A 423 10.86 10.31 16.75
C CYS A 423 10.67 11.49 15.80
N THR A 424 9.88 12.50 16.19
CA THR A 424 9.69 13.75 15.47
C THR A 424 9.33 14.87 16.44
N GLY A 425 10.13 15.94 16.47
CA GLY A 425 9.79 17.14 17.23
C GLY A 425 8.78 18.01 16.49
N GLU A 426 8.92 18.18 15.18
CA GLU A 426 8.17 19.19 14.42
C GLU A 426 7.79 18.85 12.96
N HIS A 427 8.44 17.86 12.33
CA HIS A 427 8.21 17.57 10.90
C HIS A 427 7.04 16.62 10.63
N GLY A 428 6.52 15.97 11.66
CA GLY A 428 5.46 14.96 11.56
C GLY A 428 5.99 13.61 11.07
N ILE A 429 5.06 12.74 10.67
CA ILE A 429 5.32 11.34 10.36
C ILE A 429 5.42 11.09 8.86
N GLY A 430 4.52 11.68 8.08
CA GLY A 430 4.44 11.52 6.64
C GLY A 430 4.52 10.06 6.20
N ILE A 431 5.35 9.79 5.20
CA ILE A 431 5.64 8.42 4.74
C ILE A 431 6.95 7.87 5.32
N GLY A 432 7.82 8.75 5.82
CA GLY A 432 9.19 8.42 6.22
C GLY A 432 9.36 7.80 7.60
N LYS A 433 8.44 8.09 8.54
CA LYS A 433 8.57 7.75 9.98
C LYS A 433 7.45 6.86 10.53
N GLN A 434 6.59 6.32 9.69
CA GLN A 434 5.43 5.51 10.12
C GLN A 434 5.81 4.33 11.03
N HIS A 435 6.96 3.70 10.78
CA HIS A 435 7.46 2.62 11.64
C HIS A 435 7.93 3.12 13.01
N LEU A 436 8.51 4.31 13.09
CA LEU A 436 8.98 4.92 14.35
C LEU A 436 7.82 5.40 15.21
N LEU A 437 6.75 5.93 14.62
CA LEU A 437 5.52 6.30 15.35
C LEU A 437 4.97 5.12 16.15
N GLU A 438 5.02 3.93 15.57
CA GLU A 438 4.52 2.73 16.23
C GLU A 438 5.49 2.16 17.26
N GLU A 439 6.79 2.32 17.07
CA GLU A 439 7.80 2.07 18.11
C GLU A 439 7.56 3.01 19.32
N GLU A 440 7.22 4.27 19.08
CA GLU A 440 6.97 5.29 20.13
C GLU A 440 5.66 5.07 20.89
N LEU A 441 4.52 4.96 20.19
CA LEU A 441 3.20 4.96 20.82
C LEU A 441 2.64 3.56 21.09
N GLY A 442 3.23 2.55 20.46
CA GLY A 442 2.76 1.18 20.53
C GLY A 442 1.44 0.94 19.78
N PRO A 443 1.04 -0.34 19.66
CA PRO A 443 -0.10 -0.75 18.83
C PRO A 443 -1.45 -0.20 19.27
N GLY A 444 -1.67 -0.06 20.59
CA GLY A 444 -2.96 0.33 21.13
C GLY A 444 -3.37 1.72 20.64
N ALA A 445 -2.42 2.66 20.70
CA ALA A 445 -2.60 4.01 20.18
C ALA A 445 -2.82 4.01 18.66
N ILE A 446 -2.01 3.26 17.91
CA ILE A 446 -2.15 3.15 16.45
C ILE A 446 -3.53 2.59 16.04
N GLN A 447 -4.05 1.58 16.75
CA GLN A 447 -5.38 1.05 16.48
C GLN A 447 -6.49 2.09 16.72
N VAL A 448 -6.37 2.92 17.75
CA VAL A 448 -7.31 4.02 17.99
C VAL A 448 -7.23 5.05 16.86
N MET A 449 -6.02 5.43 16.43
CA MET A 449 -5.84 6.34 15.28
C MET A 449 -6.48 5.78 14.01
N ARG A 450 -6.32 4.49 13.71
CA ARG A 450 -6.97 3.82 12.57
C ARG A 450 -8.49 3.82 12.68
N LYS A 451 -9.06 3.61 13.88
CA LYS A 451 -10.51 3.69 14.12
C LYS A 451 -11.05 5.09 13.84
N ILE A 452 -10.35 6.12 14.32
CA ILE A 452 -10.69 7.53 14.04
C ILE A 452 -10.63 7.79 12.54
N LYS A 453 -9.53 7.40 11.88
CA LYS A 453 -9.36 7.54 10.42
C LYS A 453 -10.51 6.91 9.64
N LYS A 454 -10.86 5.66 9.95
CA LYS A 454 -11.97 4.95 9.29
C LYS A 454 -13.33 5.61 9.54
N ALA A 455 -13.53 6.17 10.73
CA ALA A 455 -14.78 6.85 11.07
C ALA A 455 -14.93 8.18 10.30
N LEU A 456 -13.84 8.92 10.10
CA LEU A 456 -13.86 10.24 9.46
C LEU A 456 -13.64 10.19 7.94
N ASP A 457 -12.98 9.16 7.42
CA ASP A 457 -12.75 8.92 5.99
C ASP A 457 -12.95 7.43 5.65
N PRO A 458 -14.20 6.96 5.54
CA PRO A 458 -14.52 5.54 5.35
C PRO A 458 -14.08 4.99 3.99
N LYS A 459 -13.91 5.84 2.97
CA LYS A 459 -13.42 5.44 1.64
C LYS A 459 -11.91 5.58 1.48
N ASN A 460 -11.21 6.04 2.51
CA ASN A 460 -9.78 6.25 2.50
C ASN A 460 -9.31 7.11 1.30
N ILE A 461 -10.14 8.08 0.87
CA ILE A 461 -9.77 8.99 -0.22
C ILE A 461 -8.73 10.02 0.23
N LEU A 462 -8.51 10.12 1.54
CA LEU A 462 -7.42 10.88 2.13
C LEU A 462 -6.26 9.90 2.47
N ASN A 463 -5.50 9.43 1.45
CA ASN A 463 -4.18 8.73 1.53
C ASN A 463 -4.09 7.15 1.75
N PRO A 464 -4.25 6.25 0.72
CA PRO A 464 -4.50 4.75 0.92
C PRO A 464 -3.60 3.55 0.32
N GLY A 465 -3.52 2.33 0.99
CA GLY A 465 -3.58 0.82 0.64
C GLY A 465 -2.62 -0.08 -0.28
N LYS A 466 -2.49 -1.47 -0.13
CA LYS A 466 -1.67 -2.50 -0.94
C LYS A 466 -2.14 -4.03 -0.96
N VAL A 467 -1.73 -4.89 -1.96
CA VAL A 467 -2.04 -6.35 -2.21
C VAL A 467 -0.86 -7.16 -2.85
N VAL A 468 -0.62 -8.43 -2.48
CA VAL A 468 0.49 -9.29 -3.02
C VAL A 468 -0.01 -10.50 -3.83
N GLY A 469 0.49 -10.67 -5.05
CA GLY A 469 0.19 -11.75 -6.00
C GLY A 469 -0.84 -11.35 -7.06
N SER A 470 -0.60 -11.72 -8.32
CA SER A 470 -1.43 -11.35 -9.50
C SER A 470 -2.08 -12.54 -10.22
N GLY A 471 -2.24 -13.68 -9.55
CA GLY A 471 -3.00 -14.81 -10.08
C GLY A 471 -4.51 -14.56 -10.11
N ALA A 472 -5.28 -15.60 -10.44
CA ALA A 472 -6.76 -15.56 -10.45
C ALA A 472 -7.38 -14.90 -9.21
N PHE A 473 -6.91 -15.27 -8.01
CA PHE A 473 -7.37 -14.69 -6.74
C PHE A 473 -6.93 -13.24 -6.60
N GLY A 474 -5.64 -12.96 -6.80
CA GLY A 474 -5.06 -11.63 -6.59
C GLY A 474 -5.64 -10.57 -7.52
N LEU A 475 -5.75 -10.85 -8.81
CA LEU A 475 -6.32 -9.91 -9.78
C LEU A 475 -7.83 -9.70 -9.61
N SER A 476 -8.58 -10.76 -9.32
CA SER A 476 -10.03 -10.63 -9.09
C SER A 476 -10.33 -9.86 -7.80
N ALA A 477 -9.57 -10.13 -6.72
CA ALA A 477 -9.65 -9.38 -5.47
C ALA A 477 -9.26 -7.91 -5.68
N ALA A 478 -8.13 -7.64 -6.35
CA ALA A 478 -7.68 -6.29 -6.60
C ALA A 478 -8.71 -5.46 -7.39
N LEU A 479 -9.29 -6.03 -8.45
CA LEU A 479 -10.36 -5.39 -9.20
C LEU A 479 -11.57 -5.06 -8.31
N SER A 480 -12.00 -6.02 -7.49
CA SER A 480 -13.23 -5.90 -6.69
C SER A 480 -13.05 -4.94 -5.51
N LEU A 481 -11.93 -5.03 -4.80
CA LEU A 481 -11.55 -4.08 -3.75
C LEU A 481 -11.40 -2.66 -4.31
N GLN A 482 -10.76 -2.50 -5.48
CA GLN A 482 -10.64 -1.19 -6.13
C GLN A 482 -12.00 -0.60 -6.51
N LYS A 483 -12.90 -1.41 -7.07
CA LYS A 483 -14.28 -0.98 -7.39
C LYS A 483 -15.09 -0.58 -6.15
N ARG A 484 -14.70 -1.05 -4.97
CA ARG A 484 -15.34 -0.77 -3.68
C ARG A 484 -14.69 0.40 -2.92
N GLY A 485 -13.76 1.12 -3.55
CA GLY A 485 -13.16 2.33 -3.01
C GLY A 485 -11.82 2.12 -2.30
N HIS A 486 -11.29 0.89 -2.24
CA HIS A 486 -9.94 0.66 -1.72
C HIS A 486 -8.89 1.09 -2.76
N SER A 487 -7.77 1.66 -2.31
CA SER A 487 -6.59 1.80 -3.17
C SER A 487 -5.76 0.54 -3.12
N VAL A 488 -5.52 -0.04 -4.29
CA VAL A 488 -4.84 -1.32 -4.41
C VAL A 488 -3.56 -1.19 -5.22
N THR A 489 -2.46 -1.71 -4.66
CA THR A 489 -1.20 -1.94 -5.37
C THR A 489 -0.95 -3.43 -5.40
N VAL A 490 -0.90 -4.04 -6.58
CA VAL A 490 -0.58 -5.46 -6.77
C VAL A 490 0.92 -5.63 -6.99
N PHE A 491 1.52 -6.54 -6.23
CA PHE A 491 2.92 -6.93 -6.38
C PHE A 491 3.02 -8.35 -6.95
N ASP A 492 3.83 -8.56 -7.99
CA ASP A 492 4.12 -9.91 -8.49
C ASP A 492 5.56 -10.04 -9.00
N ARG A 493 6.19 -11.21 -8.79
CA ARG A 493 7.56 -11.46 -9.24
C ARG A 493 7.69 -11.55 -10.77
N LEU A 494 6.61 -11.80 -11.49
CA LEU A 494 6.60 -11.88 -12.95
C LEU A 494 5.65 -10.86 -13.58
N PRO A 495 5.87 -10.47 -14.85
CA PRO A 495 4.88 -9.75 -15.63
C PRO A 495 3.58 -10.54 -15.75
N ILE A 496 2.47 -9.82 -15.94
CA ILE A 496 1.13 -10.41 -16.08
C ILE A 496 0.81 -10.55 -17.57
N PRO A 497 0.37 -11.74 -18.03
CA PRO A 497 0.11 -12.95 -17.25
C PRO A 497 1.40 -13.72 -16.89
N ALA A 498 1.53 -14.12 -15.62
CA ALA A 498 2.69 -14.84 -15.13
C ALA A 498 2.79 -16.23 -15.76
N GLN A 499 3.92 -16.53 -16.42
CA GLN A 499 4.07 -17.71 -17.28
C GLN A 499 4.06 -19.05 -16.54
N ASP A 500 4.42 -19.05 -15.26
CA ASP A 500 4.46 -20.26 -14.43
C ASP A 500 3.22 -20.40 -13.52
N ALA A 501 2.35 -19.38 -13.45
CA ALA A 501 1.13 -19.43 -12.66
C ALA A 501 0.10 -20.41 -13.23
N ALA A 502 -0.56 -21.19 -12.37
CA ALA A 502 -1.62 -22.10 -12.80
C ALA A 502 -2.81 -21.41 -13.48
N SER A 503 -3.01 -20.10 -13.27
CA SER A 503 -4.06 -19.31 -13.91
C SER A 503 -3.72 -18.86 -15.34
N THR A 504 -2.48 -19.06 -15.81
CA THR A 504 -2.04 -18.68 -17.15
C THR A 504 -1.81 -19.95 -17.95
N ASP A 505 -2.41 -20.12 -19.12
CA ASP A 505 -2.13 -21.15 -20.14
C ASP A 505 -3.02 -20.88 -21.38
N ILE A 506 -3.03 -21.75 -22.39
CA ILE A 506 -3.93 -21.55 -23.55
C ILE A 506 -5.42 -21.80 -23.24
N SER A 507 -5.74 -22.67 -22.25
CA SER A 507 -7.13 -22.98 -21.88
C SER A 507 -7.27 -23.42 -20.41
N LYS A 508 -8.39 -23.05 -19.78
CA LYS A 508 -8.89 -23.63 -18.51
C LYS A 508 -10.36 -23.98 -18.60
N VAL A 509 -10.73 -25.13 -18.05
CA VAL A 509 -12.11 -25.59 -18.03
C VAL A 509 -12.94 -24.72 -17.09
N ILE A 510 -14.12 -24.32 -17.54
CA ILE A 510 -15.15 -23.60 -16.77
C ILE A 510 -16.37 -24.52 -16.73
N ARG A 511 -16.76 -24.93 -15.52
CA ARG A 511 -17.81 -25.92 -15.35
C ARG A 511 -18.53 -25.80 -14.00
N PRO A 512 -19.84 -26.08 -13.94
CA PRO A 512 -20.63 -26.07 -12.70
C PRO A 512 -20.80 -27.44 -12.01
N ASP A 513 -20.16 -28.50 -12.49
CA ASP A 513 -20.32 -29.89 -11.98
C ASP A 513 -19.60 -30.10 -10.63
N TYR A 514 -20.32 -30.04 -9.52
CA TYR A 514 -19.73 -30.07 -8.16
C TYR A 514 -20.39 -31.07 -7.20
N ALA A 515 -20.96 -32.16 -7.73
CA ALA A 515 -21.73 -33.14 -6.95
C ALA A 515 -22.77 -32.46 -6.05
N ASP A 516 -22.68 -32.64 -4.73
CA ASP A 516 -23.58 -32.09 -3.72
C ASP A 516 -23.17 -30.70 -3.20
N GLN A 517 -22.09 -30.10 -3.71
CA GLN A 517 -21.59 -28.80 -3.26
C GLN A 517 -22.33 -27.62 -3.93
N ALA A 518 -23.56 -27.39 -3.49
CA ALA A 518 -24.45 -26.37 -4.05
C ALA A 518 -23.84 -24.96 -4.10
N LEU A 519 -23.04 -24.56 -3.10
CA LEU A 519 -22.40 -23.24 -3.06
C LEU A 519 -21.37 -23.05 -4.19
N TYR A 520 -20.55 -24.06 -4.46
CA TYR A 520 -19.59 -24.01 -5.57
C TYR A 520 -20.27 -24.02 -6.92
N GLN A 521 -21.34 -24.82 -7.09
CA GLN A 521 -22.15 -24.80 -8.30
C GLN A 521 -22.77 -23.43 -8.53
N LYS A 522 -23.37 -22.81 -7.50
CA LYS A 522 -23.94 -21.47 -7.56
C LYS A 522 -22.89 -20.44 -7.99
N LEU A 523 -21.68 -20.49 -7.40
CA LEU A 523 -20.58 -19.60 -7.76
C LEU A 523 -20.09 -19.82 -9.21
N ALA A 524 -20.07 -21.07 -9.69
CA ALA A 524 -19.71 -21.41 -11.06
C ALA A 524 -20.72 -20.88 -12.07
N LEU A 525 -22.01 -21.13 -11.86
CA LEU A 525 -23.08 -20.66 -12.74
C LEU A 525 -23.09 -19.14 -12.80
N ALA A 526 -22.99 -18.45 -11.66
CA ALA A 526 -22.89 -17.00 -11.62
C ALA A 526 -21.66 -16.46 -12.37
N SER A 527 -20.55 -17.20 -12.35
CA SER A 527 -19.34 -16.85 -13.10
C SER A 527 -19.50 -17.08 -14.60
N ILE A 528 -20.20 -18.15 -15.01
CA ILE A 528 -20.54 -18.42 -16.42
C ILE A 528 -21.42 -17.31 -16.99
N GLU A 529 -22.47 -16.89 -16.27
CA GLU A 529 -23.32 -15.78 -16.71
C GLU A 529 -22.50 -14.51 -16.92
N LYS A 530 -21.62 -14.18 -15.97
CA LYS A 530 -20.78 -13.00 -16.06
C LYS A 530 -19.75 -13.10 -17.20
N PHE A 531 -19.17 -14.28 -17.43
CA PHE A 531 -18.34 -14.52 -18.59
C PHE A 531 -19.08 -14.25 -19.90
N LYS A 532 -20.29 -14.80 -20.06
CA LYS A 532 -21.07 -14.72 -21.29
C LYS A 532 -21.63 -13.33 -21.56
N HIS A 533 -22.18 -12.69 -20.54
CA HIS A 533 -23.01 -11.50 -20.71
C HIS A 533 -22.26 -10.20 -20.42
N GLU A 534 -21.16 -10.25 -19.66
CA GLU A 534 -20.36 -9.06 -19.35
C GLU A 534 -18.97 -9.14 -20.00
N TRP A 535 -18.20 -10.20 -19.70
CA TRP A 535 -16.77 -10.22 -20.05
C TRP A 535 -16.51 -10.57 -21.51
N ASN A 536 -17.26 -11.51 -22.11
CA ASN A 536 -17.10 -11.86 -23.52
C ASN A 536 -17.40 -10.68 -24.44
N PRO A 537 -18.53 -9.95 -24.31
CA PRO A 537 -18.78 -8.78 -25.14
C PRO A 537 -17.67 -7.72 -25.02
N ASP A 538 -17.21 -7.46 -23.79
CA ASP A 538 -16.15 -6.49 -23.53
C ASP A 538 -14.80 -6.95 -24.11
N ALA A 539 -14.44 -8.23 -23.94
CA ALA A 539 -13.22 -8.80 -24.50
C ALA A 539 -13.25 -8.86 -26.02
N LYS A 540 -14.41 -9.15 -26.65
CA LYS A 540 -14.58 -9.13 -28.10
C LYS A 540 -14.30 -7.74 -28.65
N ARG A 541 -14.80 -6.70 -27.97
CA ARG A 541 -14.52 -5.31 -28.31
C ARG A 541 -13.04 -4.95 -28.16
N ARG A 542 -12.36 -5.47 -27.13
CA ARG A 542 -10.96 -5.11 -26.80
C ARG A 542 -9.92 -5.88 -27.61
N PHE A 543 -10.17 -7.16 -27.84
CA PHE A 543 -9.19 -8.12 -28.37
C PHE A 543 -9.67 -8.85 -29.62
N GLY A 544 -10.91 -8.60 -30.08
CA GLY A 544 -11.52 -9.34 -31.18
C GLY A 544 -11.85 -10.80 -30.85
N LYS A 545 -11.77 -11.20 -29.57
CA LYS A 545 -11.89 -12.59 -29.12
C LYS A 545 -12.76 -12.69 -27.88
N GLU A 546 -13.46 -13.81 -27.75
CA GLU A 546 -14.16 -14.18 -26.52
C GLU A 546 -13.18 -14.80 -25.53
N LEU A 547 -13.39 -14.54 -24.23
CA LEU A 547 -12.59 -15.17 -23.18
C LEU A 547 -13.05 -16.58 -22.93
N TYR A 548 -14.36 -16.81 -22.93
CA TYR A 548 -15.03 -18.06 -22.58
C TYR A 548 -15.86 -18.58 -23.74
N ILE A 549 -15.74 -19.87 -24.04
CA ILE A 549 -16.50 -20.58 -25.05
C ILE A 549 -17.30 -21.69 -24.36
N GLU A 550 -18.62 -21.59 -24.44
CA GLU A 550 -19.57 -22.56 -23.87
C GLU A 550 -19.79 -23.71 -24.87
N CYS A 551 -18.78 -24.56 -25.03
CA CYS A 551 -18.85 -25.75 -25.90
C CYS A 551 -19.34 -27.02 -25.20
N GLY A 552 -19.67 -26.92 -23.91
CA GLY A 552 -20.00 -28.05 -23.05
C GLY A 552 -18.77 -28.83 -22.55
N THR A 553 -19.03 -29.75 -21.63
CA THR A 553 -18.06 -30.72 -21.13
C THR A 553 -18.63 -32.13 -21.18
N VAL A 554 -17.88 -33.06 -21.75
CA VAL A 554 -18.18 -34.50 -21.72
C VAL A 554 -17.40 -35.17 -20.60
N TYR A 555 -18.11 -35.89 -19.73
CA TYR A 555 -17.53 -36.80 -18.76
C TYR A 555 -17.65 -38.22 -19.27
N ALA A 556 -16.54 -38.77 -19.77
CA ALA A 556 -16.46 -40.11 -20.34
C ALA A 556 -15.89 -41.10 -19.32
N THR A 557 -16.54 -42.26 -19.21
CA THR A 557 -16.19 -43.35 -18.30
C THR A 557 -15.97 -44.66 -19.07
N LYS A 558 -15.01 -45.46 -18.59
CA LYS A 558 -14.79 -46.84 -19.09
C LYS A 558 -15.91 -47.79 -18.71
N ASP A 559 -16.57 -47.50 -17.60
CA ASP A 559 -17.67 -48.30 -17.09
C ASP A 559 -18.98 -47.93 -17.81
N THR A 560 -19.94 -48.84 -17.90
CA THR A 560 -21.27 -48.55 -18.48
C THR A 560 -22.15 -47.73 -17.55
N GLY A 561 -21.76 -47.58 -16.28
CA GLY A 561 -22.42 -46.76 -15.27
C GLY A 561 -21.61 -45.53 -14.86
N MET A 562 -22.30 -44.47 -14.44
CA MET A 562 -21.69 -43.29 -13.83
C MET A 562 -21.17 -43.59 -12.41
N ASN A 563 -20.22 -42.82 -11.91
CA ASN A 563 -19.83 -42.85 -10.49
C ASN A 563 -20.73 -41.92 -9.64
N ASP A 564 -20.57 -41.95 -8.30
CA ASP A 564 -21.41 -41.14 -7.41
C ASP A 564 -21.29 -39.64 -7.65
N PHE A 565 -20.06 -39.17 -7.93
CA PHE A 565 -19.81 -37.77 -8.24
C PHE A 565 -20.59 -37.30 -9.48
N GLU A 566 -20.61 -38.12 -10.53
CA GLU A 566 -21.30 -37.83 -11.78
C GLU A 566 -22.82 -37.84 -11.59
N ARG A 567 -23.36 -38.86 -10.90
CA ARG A 567 -24.79 -38.92 -10.56
C ARG A 567 -25.24 -37.71 -9.74
N ALA A 568 -24.50 -37.38 -8.68
CA ALA A 568 -24.79 -36.23 -7.84
C ALA A 568 -24.69 -34.92 -8.62
N SER A 569 -23.69 -34.78 -9.50
CA SER A 569 -23.54 -33.58 -10.33
C SER A 569 -24.72 -33.41 -11.27
N ILE A 570 -25.18 -34.48 -11.94
CA ILE A 570 -26.36 -34.44 -12.80
C ILE A 570 -27.61 -34.04 -12.00
N ALA A 571 -27.81 -34.60 -10.81
CA ALA A 571 -28.95 -34.27 -9.96
C ALA A 571 -28.96 -32.79 -9.54
N THR A 572 -27.82 -32.25 -9.08
CA THR A 572 -27.72 -30.86 -8.64
C THR A 572 -27.76 -29.88 -9.83
N LEU A 573 -27.23 -30.25 -10.99
CA LEU A 573 -27.38 -29.46 -12.22
C LEU A 573 -28.83 -29.36 -12.65
N LYS A 574 -29.55 -30.48 -12.63
CA LYS A 574 -30.99 -30.53 -12.93
C LYS A 574 -31.80 -29.66 -11.98
N SER A 575 -31.49 -29.67 -10.67
CA SER A 575 -32.19 -28.81 -9.70
C SER A 575 -31.92 -27.31 -9.90
N SER A 576 -30.83 -26.96 -10.57
CA SER A 576 -30.51 -25.58 -10.98
C SER A 576 -30.95 -25.23 -12.40
N GLY A 577 -31.76 -26.08 -13.05
CA GLY A 577 -32.31 -25.84 -14.38
C GLY A 577 -31.35 -26.13 -15.54
N VAL A 578 -30.27 -26.90 -15.30
CA VAL A 578 -29.33 -27.33 -16.34
C VAL A 578 -29.63 -28.78 -16.74
N GLU A 579 -30.08 -28.97 -17.99
CA GLU A 579 -30.31 -30.31 -18.53
C GLU A 579 -29.04 -30.92 -19.13
N THR A 580 -28.63 -32.07 -18.61
CA THR A 580 -27.51 -32.86 -19.12
C THR A 580 -27.99 -33.96 -20.07
N LYS A 581 -27.20 -34.30 -21.10
CA LYS A 581 -27.47 -35.45 -21.98
C LYS A 581 -26.63 -36.66 -21.56
N ILE A 582 -27.26 -37.80 -21.29
CA ILE A 582 -26.54 -39.07 -21.10
C ILE A 582 -26.03 -39.57 -22.44
N LEU A 583 -24.77 -40.03 -22.47
CA LEU A 583 -24.08 -40.49 -23.68
C LEU A 583 -23.77 -41.97 -23.57
N ASN A 584 -23.98 -42.70 -24.66
CA ASN A 584 -23.49 -44.06 -24.82
C ASN A 584 -22.19 -44.08 -25.65
N LYS A 585 -21.64 -45.27 -25.89
CA LYS A 585 -20.46 -45.49 -26.73
C LYS A 585 -20.57 -44.83 -28.11
N ASP A 586 -21.72 -44.93 -28.77
CA ASP A 586 -21.89 -44.43 -30.14
C ASP A 586 -21.90 -42.90 -30.17
N ASP A 587 -22.56 -42.27 -29.18
CA ASP A 587 -22.48 -40.81 -28.98
C ASP A 587 -21.02 -40.36 -28.79
N ILE A 588 -20.28 -41.03 -27.91
CA ILE A 588 -18.87 -40.71 -27.62
C ILE A 588 -17.99 -40.90 -28.87
N THR A 589 -18.22 -42.00 -29.60
CA THR A 589 -17.52 -42.30 -30.86
C THR A 589 -17.79 -41.24 -31.92
N ALA A 590 -19.02 -40.75 -32.02
CA ALA A 590 -19.40 -39.73 -32.99
C ALA A 590 -18.70 -38.38 -32.71
N ILE A 591 -18.44 -38.05 -31.44
CA ILE A 591 -17.80 -36.79 -31.04
C ILE A 591 -16.26 -36.89 -31.15
N TYR A 592 -15.66 -37.95 -30.59
CA TYR A 592 -14.21 -38.04 -30.38
C TYR A 592 -13.51 -39.09 -31.25
N GLY A 593 -14.26 -39.84 -32.06
CA GLY A 593 -13.72 -40.90 -32.91
C GLY A 593 -13.66 -42.27 -32.25
N SER A 594 -13.37 -43.29 -33.07
CA SER A 594 -13.43 -44.70 -32.67
C SER A 594 -12.38 -45.12 -31.65
N GLY A 595 -11.20 -44.48 -31.64
CA GLY A 595 -10.17 -44.73 -30.63
C GLY A 595 -10.70 -44.43 -29.22
N PHE A 596 -11.26 -43.24 -29.04
CA PHE A 596 -11.80 -42.79 -27.76
C PHE A 596 -13.05 -43.58 -27.36
N GLY A 597 -14.01 -43.78 -28.28
CA GLY A 597 -15.22 -44.56 -28.00
C GLY A 597 -14.96 -46.05 -27.73
N ASN A 598 -13.85 -46.62 -28.21
CA ASN A 598 -13.47 -47.98 -27.84
C ASN A 598 -12.97 -48.09 -26.40
N GLU A 599 -12.40 -47.01 -25.84
CA GLU A 599 -12.02 -46.99 -24.43
C GLU A 599 -13.19 -46.65 -23.52
N TYR A 600 -14.03 -45.67 -23.89
CA TYR A 600 -15.05 -45.12 -23.00
C TYR A 600 -16.47 -45.51 -23.46
N GLN A 601 -17.17 -46.27 -22.61
CA GLN A 601 -18.43 -46.93 -22.95
C GLN A 601 -19.67 -46.08 -22.64
N GLY A 602 -19.54 -45.03 -21.83
CA GLY A 602 -20.65 -44.17 -21.43
C GLY A 602 -20.19 -42.86 -20.80
N GLY A 603 -21.16 -42.00 -20.48
CA GLY A 603 -20.88 -40.70 -19.89
C GLY A 603 -22.07 -39.74 -19.89
N TYR A 604 -21.80 -38.46 -19.68
CA TYR A 604 -22.77 -37.40 -19.91
C TYR A 604 -22.13 -36.12 -20.48
N LEU A 605 -22.93 -35.34 -21.18
CA LEU A 605 -22.62 -34.00 -21.66
C LEU A 605 -23.35 -32.97 -20.79
N ASN A 606 -22.58 -32.06 -20.20
CA ASN A 606 -23.09 -30.83 -19.60
C ASN A 606 -22.97 -29.69 -20.63
N PRO A 607 -24.08 -29.13 -21.14
CA PRO A 607 -24.03 -28.05 -22.12
C PRO A 607 -23.71 -26.68 -21.52
N ARG A 608 -23.89 -26.49 -20.21
CA ARG A 608 -23.61 -25.22 -19.50
C ARG A 608 -22.19 -25.18 -18.94
N ALA A 609 -21.23 -25.62 -19.74
CA ALA A 609 -19.82 -25.70 -19.39
C ALA A 609 -18.97 -25.40 -20.64
N GLY A 610 -17.65 -25.35 -20.48
CA GLY A 610 -16.74 -25.15 -21.59
C GLY A 610 -15.34 -24.78 -21.14
N TYR A 611 -14.68 -23.88 -21.86
CA TYR A 611 -13.34 -23.42 -21.48
C TYR A 611 -13.17 -21.93 -21.70
N ALA A 612 -12.22 -21.36 -20.97
CA ALA A 612 -11.76 -20.01 -21.20
C ALA A 612 -10.28 -19.99 -21.62
N ASP A 613 -9.92 -19.06 -22.52
CA ASP A 613 -8.53 -18.73 -22.85
C ASP A 613 -7.90 -18.08 -21.60
N SER A 614 -7.12 -18.86 -20.87
CA SER A 614 -6.69 -18.47 -19.53
C SER A 614 -5.64 -17.37 -19.51
N GLY A 615 -4.73 -17.37 -20.48
CA GLY A 615 -3.75 -16.30 -20.67
C GLY A 615 -4.44 -14.98 -21.04
N LEU A 616 -5.36 -15.03 -22.01
CA LEU A 616 -6.14 -13.87 -22.43
C LEU A 616 -7.04 -13.36 -21.31
N THR A 617 -7.63 -14.25 -20.50
CA THR A 617 -8.46 -13.86 -19.35
C THR A 617 -7.66 -13.15 -18.27
N MET A 618 -6.44 -13.61 -17.95
CA MET A 618 -5.58 -12.92 -16.97
C MET A 618 -5.09 -11.57 -17.51
N GLN A 619 -4.78 -11.50 -18.81
CA GLN A 619 -4.46 -10.23 -19.48
C GLN A 619 -5.66 -9.26 -19.45
N TYR A 620 -6.85 -9.74 -19.79
CA TYR A 620 -8.11 -9.00 -19.71
C TYR A 620 -8.33 -8.45 -18.30
N LEU A 621 -8.20 -9.33 -17.29
CA LEU A 621 -8.45 -8.98 -15.90
C LEU A 621 -7.45 -7.92 -15.39
N ALA A 622 -6.17 -8.07 -15.72
CA ALA A 622 -5.14 -7.07 -15.41
C ALA A 622 -5.41 -5.74 -16.11
N GLN A 623 -5.86 -5.77 -17.36
CA GLN A 623 -6.24 -4.57 -18.10
C GLN A 623 -7.42 -3.86 -17.43
N ILE A 624 -8.51 -4.56 -17.13
CA ILE A 624 -9.67 -3.92 -16.50
C ILE A 624 -9.38 -3.48 -15.05
N ALA A 625 -8.50 -4.18 -14.32
CA ALA A 625 -8.04 -3.77 -12.99
C ALA A 625 -7.18 -2.50 -13.06
N SER A 626 -6.24 -2.44 -14.00
CA SER A 626 -5.44 -1.24 -14.27
C SER A 626 -6.33 -0.06 -14.67
N GLU A 627 -7.30 -0.31 -15.56
CA GLU A 627 -8.30 0.68 -15.96
C GLU A 627 -9.19 1.13 -14.80
N SER A 628 -9.41 0.29 -13.79
CA SER A 628 -10.24 0.59 -12.60
C SER A 628 -9.51 1.30 -11.47
N GLY A 629 -8.17 1.40 -11.48
CA GLY A 629 -7.46 2.05 -10.35
C GLY A 629 -6.25 1.30 -9.79
N VAL A 630 -6.10 0.02 -10.15
CA VAL A 630 -5.11 -0.87 -9.52
C VAL A 630 -3.71 -0.61 -10.07
N LYS A 631 -2.74 -0.35 -9.19
CA LYS A 631 -1.31 -0.30 -9.55
C LYS A 631 -0.73 -1.69 -9.68
N PHE A 632 0.30 -1.80 -10.49
CA PHE A 632 1.10 -3.01 -10.62
C PHE A 632 2.58 -2.67 -10.43
N LEU A 633 3.23 -3.38 -9.52
CA LEU A 633 4.67 -3.47 -9.40
C LEU A 633 5.04 -4.92 -9.68
N THR A 634 5.54 -5.18 -10.90
CA THR A 634 5.82 -6.54 -11.37
C THR A 634 7.28 -6.70 -11.73
N GLY A 635 7.80 -7.92 -11.59
CA GLY A 635 9.15 -8.28 -12.02
C GLY A 635 10.06 -8.66 -10.85
N PRO A 636 11.27 -9.17 -11.15
CA PRO A 636 12.10 -9.90 -10.19
C PRO A 636 12.61 -9.04 -9.03
N GLN A 637 12.60 -7.71 -9.18
CA GLN A 637 13.04 -6.73 -8.19
C GLN A 637 11.84 -6.05 -7.51
N ALA A 638 11.29 -5.01 -8.14
CA ALA A 638 10.24 -4.17 -7.55
C ALA A 638 8.91 -4.89 -7.26
N GLY A 639 8.64 -6.04 -7.88
CA GLY A 639 7.40 -6.80 -7.68
C GLY A 639 7.54 -8.04 -6.79
N THR A 640 8.76 -8.46 -6.49
CA THR A 640 9.00 -9.68 -5.70
C THR A 640 8.89 -9.37 -4.22
N PHE A 641 7.80 -9.82 -3.60
CA PHE A 641 7.63 -9.81 -2.15
C PHE A 641 8.72 -10.64 -1.45
N VAL A 642 9.29 -10.08 -0.37
CA VAL A 642 10.31 -10.74 0.46
C VAL A 642 9.86 -10.92 1.90
N ASP A 643 9.27 -9.88 2.50
CA ASP A 643 8.85 -9.96 3.90
C ASP A 643 7.67 -9.05 4.23
N LEU A 644 6.94 -9.39 5.28
CA LEU A 644 5.96 -8.51 5.89
C LEU A 644 6.66 -7.49 6.76
N ILE A 645 6.30 -6.22 6.61
CA ILE A 645 6.74 -5.20 7.55
C ILE A 645 5.86 -5.36 8.79
N LYS A 646 6.47 -5.72 9.91
CA LYS A 646 5.83 -5.74 11.22
C LYS A 646 6.25 -4.53 12.04
N ASN A 647 5.35 -4.11 12.90
CA ASN A 647 5.61 -3.08 13.88
C ASN A 647 5.95 -3.66 15.26
N GLY A 648 6.11 -2.81 16.27
CA GLY A 648 6.46 -3.23 17.64
C GLY A 648 5.46 -4.19 18.31
N SER A 649 4.22 -4.28 17.82
CA SER A 649 3.22 -5.25 18.31
C SER A 649 3.13 -6.54 17.52
N GLY A 650 3.94 -6.66 16.48
CA GLY A 650 3.86 -7.74 15.51
C GLY A 650 2.72 -7.60 14.50
N ALA A 651 1.98 -6.48 14.44
CA ALA A 651 0.97 -6.26 13.41
C ALA A 651 1.63 -5.89 12.07
N THR A 652 1.05 -6.34 10.97
CA THR A 652 1.58 -6.04 9.65
C THR A 652 1.14 -4.65 9.19
N ILE A 653 2.11 -3.87 8.71
CA ILE A 653 1.94 -2.48 8.24
C ILE A 653 2.41 -2.29 6.81
N GLY A 654 2.69 -3.38 6.08
CA GLY A 654 3.16 -3.31 4.70
C GLY A 654 4.01 -4.50 4.31
N ILE A 655 4.75 -4.34 3.21
CA ILE A 655 5.62 -5.36 2.64
C ILE A 655 6.98 -4.79 2.23
N THR A 656 7.98 -5.65 2.18
CA THR A 656 9.30 -5.37 1.62
C THR A 656 9.47 -6.15 0.33
N THR A 657 9.99 -5.51 -0.72
CA THR A 657 10.31 -6.13 -2.01
C THR A 657 11.80 -6.48 -2.13
N SER A 658 12.19 -7.26 -3.14
CA SER A 658 13.57 -7.79 -3.25
C SER A 658 14.62 -6.74 -3.57
N ASP A 659 14.20 -5.60 -4.12
CA ASP A 659 14.98 -4.35 -4.22
C ASP A 659 15.14 -3.61 -2.87
N ARG A 660 14.67 -4.21 -1.77
CA ARG A 660 14.66 -3.67 -0.40
C ARG A 660 13.76 -2.45 -0.19
N ASN A 661 12.92 -2.11 -1.17
CA ASN A 661 11.92 -1.06 -0.98
C ASN A 661 10.81 -1.53 -0.04
N ARG A 662 10.33 -0.60 0.80
CA ARG A 662 9.26 -0.80 1.78
C ARG A 662 7.98 -0.14 1.28
N HIS A 663 6.88 -0.88 1.30
CA HIS A 663 5.57 -0.44 0.80
C HIS A 663 4.52 -0.60 1.90
N TYR A 664 4.12 0.51 2.53
CA TYR A 664 3.29 0.50 3.75
C TYR A 664 1.79 0.43 3.49
N ALA A 665 1.05 -0.46 4.15
CA ALA A 665 -0.36 -0.74 3.89
C ALA A 665 -1.18 -0.88 5.17
N ASP A 666 -2.45 -0.47 5.13
CA ASP A 666 -3.42 -0.76 6.19
C ASP A 666 -3.77 -2.26 6.26
N LEU A 667 -3.65 -2.96 5.14
CA LEU A 667 -3.93 -4.38 4.99
C LEU A 667 -3.03 -4.97 3.90
N VAL A 668 -2.59 -6.21 4.09
CA VAL A 668 -1.87 -7.00 3.08
C VAL A 668 -2.69 -8.26 2.79
N LEU A 669 -3.20 -8.38 1.55
CA LEU A 669 -3.79 -9.61 1.06
C LEU A 669 -2.72 -10.42 0.32
N VAL A 670 -2.45 -11.65 0.76
CA VAL A 670 -1.50 -12.56 0.10
C VAL A 670 -2.27 -13.56 -0.76
N ALA A 671 -2.13 -13.44 -2.08
CA ALA A 671 -2.79 -14.25 -3.10
C ALA A 671 -1.79 -14.80 -4.14
N ALA A 672 -0.67 -15.34 -3.65
CA ALA A 672 0.51 -15.70 -4.45
C ALA A 672 0.47 -17.13 -5.05
N GLY A 673 -0.69 -17.79 -5.11
CA GLY A 673 -0.85 -19.12 -5.70
C GLY A 673 0.03 -20.19 -5.03
N SER A 674 0.75 -21.00 -5.82
CA SER A 674 1.69 -22.04 -5.34
C SER A 674 2.80 -21.51 -4.42
N TRP A 675 3.07 -20.21 -4.43
CA TRP A 675 4.05 -19.59 -3.55
C TRP A 675 3.48 -19.17 -2.20
N THR A 676 2.16 -19.16 -2.04
CA THR A 676 1.54 -18.68 -0.79
C THR A 676 2.06 -19.42 0.45
N PRO A 677 2.22 -20.77 0.46
CA PRO A 677 2.72 -21.48 1.64
C PRO A 677 4.18 -21.17 2.00
N SER A 678 5.02 -20.78 1.03
CA SER A 678 6.40 -20.34 1.32
C SER A 678 6.45 -18.91 1.83
N LEU A 679 5.50 -18.07 1.43
CA LEU A 679 5.40 -16.67 1.88
C LEU A 679 4.68 -16.53 3.24
N LEU A 680 3.75 -17.44 3.54
CA LEU A 680 3.00 -17.51 4.80
C LEU A 680 3.19 -18.89 5.45
N PRO A 681 4.18 -19.05 6.34
CA PRO A 681 4.47 -20.32 6.99
C PRO A 681 3.30 -20.94 7.77
N GLN A 682 2.32 -20.14 8.19
CA GLN A 682 1.11 -20.61 8.88
C GLN A 682 0.28 -21.58 8.01
N LEU A 683 0.47 -21.57 6.69
CA LEU A 683 -0.18 -22.50 5.77
C LEU A 683 0.60 -23.80 5.57
N GLN A 684 1.79 -23.94 6.15
CA GLN A 684 2.53 -25.20 6.12
C GLN A 684 1.72 -26.29 6.81
N GLY A 685 1.51 -27.42 6.12
CA GLY A 685 0.65 -28.49 6.62
C GLY A 685 -0.86 -28.26 6.44
N LEU A 686 -1.28 -27.09 5.93
CA LEU A 686 -2.67 -26.79 5.53
C LEU A 686 -2.85 -26.69 4.02
N CYS A 687 -1.82 -26.24 3.31
CA CYS A 687 -1.78 -26.18 1.84
C CYS A 687 -0.57 -26.94 1.31
N GLU A 688 -0.74 -27.54 0.14
CA GLU A 688 0.29 -28.33 -0.52
C GLU A 688 0.51 -27.85 -1.95
N VAL A 689 1.78 -27.79 -2.35
CA VAL A 689 2.17 -27.43 -3.70
C VAL A 689 2.24 -28.70 -4.56
N THR A 690 1.50 -28.73 -5.66
CA THR A 690 1.57 -29.80 -6.67
C THR A 690 1.92 -29.20 -8.03
N ALA A 691 2.46 -30.00 -8.94
CA ALA A 691 2.42 -29.70 -10.36
C ALA A 691 1.79 -30.83 -11.15
N GLN A 692 0.89 -30.51 -12.08
CA GLN A 692 0.42 -31.49 -13.07
C GLN A 692 1.09 -31.22 -14.43
N PRO A 693 1.56 -32.27 -15.13
CA PRO A 693 2.13 -32.12 -16.44
C PRO A 693 1.03 -31.82 -17.46
N VAL A 694 1.31 -30.97 -18.43
CA VAL A 694 0.43 -30.61 -19.55
C VAL A 694 1.24 -30.68 -20.83
N ILE A 695 0.61 -31.15 -21.91
CA ILE A 695 1.19 -31.16 -23.25
C ILE A 695 0.32 -30.39 -24.24
N HIS A 696 0.96 -29.87 -25.28
CA HIS A 696 0.32 -29.24 -26.40
C HIS A 696 0.77 -29.88 -27.70
N ILE A 697 -0.17 -30.05 -28.63
CA ILE A 697 0.06 -30.61 -29.95
C ILE A 697 -0.45 -29.62 -30.99
N LYS A 698 0.42 -29.16 -31.87
CA LYS A 698 0.05 -28.28 -32.98
C LYS A 698 -0.62 -29.09 -34.08
N ILE A 699 -1.79 -28.61 -34.54
CA ILE A 699 -2.58 -29.29 -35.56
C ILE A 699 -2.39 -28.60 -36.92
N PRO A 700 -2.12 -29.36 -38.00
CA PRO A 700 -2.06 -28.82 -39.36
C PRO A 700 -3.35 -28.08 -39.74
N ASP A 701 -3.22 -26.99 -40.50
CA ASP A 701 -4.34 -26.09 -40.81
C ASP A 701 -5.55 -26.80 -41.44
N ASN A 702 -5.30 -27.77 -42.33
CA ASN A 702 -6.33 -28.56 -42.98
C ASN A 702 -7.11 -29.50 -42.04
N LEU A 703 -6.64 -29.72 -40.81
CA LEU A 703 -7.28 -30.58 -39.80
C LEU A 703 -7.91 -29.82 -38.65
N LYS A 704 -7.65 -28.51 -38.50
CA LYS A 704 -8.13 -27.70 -37.37
C LYS A 704 -9.65 -27.74 -37.21
N HIS A 705 -10.39 -27.72 -38.32
CA HIS A 705 -11.87 -27.74 -38.33
C HIS A 705 -12.49 -28.96 -37.64
N LYS A 706 -11.75 -30.07 -37.49
CA LYS A 706 -12.24 -31.28 -36.80
C LYS A 706 -12.31 -31.12 -35.29
N PHE A 707 -11.45 -30.26 -34.73
CA PHE A 707 -11.31 -30.07 -33.29
C PHE A 707 -11.87 -28.74 -32.82
N ASP A 708 -12.69 -28.10 -33.66
CA ASP A 708 -13.34 -26.84 -33.36
C ASP A 708 -14.34 -27.00 -32.21
N ALA A 709 -14.44 -25.98 -31.35
CA ALA A 709 -15.27 -26.01 -30.16
C ALA A 709 -16.77 -26.22 -30.44
N SER A 710 -17.25 -25.94 -31.65
CA SER A 710 -18.64 -26.23 -32.06
C SER A 710 -18.97 -27.71 -32.19
N LYS A 711 -17.95 -28.58 -32.33
CA LYS A 711 -18.12 -30.03 -32.57
C LYS A 711 -17.30 -30.89 -31.60
N TYR A 712 -16.34 -30.28 -30.91
CA TYR A 712 -15.38 -30.98 -30.07
C TYR A 712 -15.39 -30.37 -28.65
N PRO A 713 -16.35 -30.73 -27.79
CA PRO A 713 -16.44 -30.21 -26.43
C PRO A 713 -15.19 -30.52 -25.60
N VAL A 714 -15.01 -29.81 -24.49
CA VAL A 714 -14.03 -30.19 -23.46
C VAL A 714 -14.38 -31.60 -22.98
N TRP A 715 -13.38 -32.45 -22.73
CA TRP A 715 -13.63 -33.81 -22.29
C TRP A 715 -12.81 -34.16 -21.06
N PHE A 716 -13.41 -34.99 -20.21
CA PHE A 716 -12.82 -35.66 -19.07
C PHE A 716 -12.93 -37.16 -19.31
N ALA A 717 -11.86 -37.89 -19.00
CA ALA A 717 -11.75 -39.32 -19.27
C ALA A 717 -11.29 -40.01 -17.98
N ASP A 718 -12.22 -40.61 -17.23
CA ASP A 718 -12.01 -41.18 -15.88
C ASP A 718 -11.31 -40.22 -14.89
N VAL A 719 -11.58 -38.91 -14.96
CA VAL A 719 -10.86 -37.92 -14.15
C VAL A 719 -11.07 -38.11 -12.63
N SER A 720 -12.22 -38.67 -12.23
CA SER A 720 -12.56 -39.09 -10.87
C SER A 720 -11.61 -40.12 -10.30
N LYS A 721 -11.02 -40.97 -11.15
CA LYS A 721 -10.13 -42.09 -10.79
C LYS A 721 -8.65 -41.86 -11.17
N THR A 722 -8.24 -40.61 -11.46
CA THR A 722 -6.90 -40.16 -11.95
C THR A 722 -6.61 -40.20 -13.46
N GLY A 723 -7.62 -39.85 -14.26
CA GLY A 723 -7.57 -39.87 -15.72
C GLY A 723 -7.06 -38.62 -16.45
N PHE A 724 -7.45 -38.48 -17.72
CA PHE A 724 -7.02 -37.39 -18.61
C PHE A 724 -8.15 -36.40 -18.89
N TYR A 725 -7.79 -35.20 -19.33
CA TYR A 725 -8.76 -34.25 -19.86
C TYR A 725 -8.11 -33.41 -20.95
N GLY A 726 -8.94 -32.88 -21.85
CA GLY A 726 -8.46 -32.08 -22.97
C GLY A 726 -9.49 -31.09 -23.47
N PHE A 727 -9.02 -30.24 -24.37
CA PHE A 727 -9.73 -29.06 -24.83
C PHE A 727 -9.90 -29.12 -26.36
N PRO A 728 -10.94 -28.48 -26.90
CA PRO A 728 -10.97 -28.11 -28.30
C PRO A 728 -9.73 -27.28 -28.68
N ILE A 729 -9.47 -27.20 -29.99
CA ILE A 729 -8.32 -26.47 -30.50
C ILE A 729 -8.40 -25.00 -30.10
N SER A 730 -7.28 -24.45 -29.61
CA SER A 730 -7.22 -23.03 -29.30
C SER A 730 -7.31 -22.21 -30.60
N PRO A 731 -8.28 -21.30 -30.74
CA PRO A 731 -8.33 -20.39 -31.89
C PRO A 731 -7.16 -19.39 -31.87
N THR A 732 -6.50 -19.21 -30.71
CA THR A 732 -5.35 -18.32 -30.55
C THR A 732 -4.05 -18.97 -31.00
N THR A 733 -3.79 -20.22 -30.63
CA THR A 733 -2.50 -20.88 -30.91
C THR A 733 -2.57 -21.95 -32.00
N GLY A 734 -3.75 -22.47 -32.32
CA GLY A 734 -3.91 -23.62 -33.22
C GLY A 734 -3.41 -24.93 -32.63
N GLU A 735 -3.31 -25.02 -31.30
CA GLU A 735 -2.85 -26.21 -30.57
C GLU A 735 -3.99 -26.85 -29.79
N LEU A 736 -3.93 -28.18 -29.66
CA LEU A 736 -4.70 -28.95 -28.70
C LEU A 736 -3.95 -29.04 -27.39
N LYS A 737 -4.66 -28.94 -26.27
CA LYS A 737 -4.13 -29.11 -24.93
C LYS A 737 -4.64 -30.40 -24.31
N PHE A 738 -3.73 -31.19 -23.76
CA PHE A 738 -4.02 -32.38 -22.97
C PHE A 738 -3.39 -32.24 -21.60
N ALA A 739 -4.13 -32.66 -20.58
CA ALA A 739 -3.70 -32.64 -19.21
C ALA A 739 -4.05 -33.97 -18.51
N ASN A 740 -3.29 -34.31 -17.49
CA ASN A 740 -3.48 -35.53 -16.70
C ASN A 740 -3.74 -35.14 -15.25
N HIS A 741 -4.80 -35.69 -14.67
CA HIS A 741 -5.14 -35.50 -13.27
C HIS A 741 -4.51 -36.64 -12.44
N GLY A 742 -3.20 -36.57 -12.23
CA GLY A 742 -2.44 -37.62 -11.54
C GLY A 742 -2.05 -37.25 -10.10
N PRO A 743 -1.22 -38.09 -9.44
CA PRO A 743 -0.63 -37.77 -8.14
C PRO A 743 0.19 -36.47 -8.11
N GLY A 744 0.64 -35.99 -9.28
CA GLY A 744 1.39 -34.75 -9.44
C GLY A 744 2.86 -34.86 -9.03
N PHE A 745 3.61 -33.79 -9.33
CA PHE A 745 5.01 -33.61 -8.97
C PHE A 745 5.17 -32.49 -7.92
N THR A 746 6.34 -32.39 -7.32
CA THR A 746 6.73 -31.31 -6.40
C THR A 746 8.19 -30.91 -6.62
N SER A 747 8.62 -29.75 -6.14
CA SER A 747 10.01 -29.29 -6.29
C SER A 747 10.51 -28.49 -5.08
N SER A 748 11.83 -28.55 -4.86
CA SER A 748 12.54 -27.78 -3.84
C SER A 748 12.53 -26.27 -4.08
N PHE A 749 12.29 -25.78 -5.31
CA PHE A 749 12.21 -24.35 -5.58
C PHE A 749 11.02 -23.66 -4.89
N HIS A 750 9.98 -24.41 -4.52
CA HIS A 750 8.79 -23.92 -3.81
C HIS A 750 8.86 -24.12 -2.29
N VAL A 751 10.04 -24.52 -1.79
CA VAL A 751 10.40 -24.57 -0.38
C VAL A 751 11.03 -23.23 0.02
N ASP A 752 10.74 -22.73 1.22
CA ASP A 752 11.34 -21.51 1.76
C ASP A 752 12.87 -21.61 1.73
N THR A 753 13.54 -20.77 0.93
CA THR A 753 15.01 -20.77 0.73
C THR A 753 15.73 -19.67 1.53
N ARG A 754 15.04 -18.99 2.46
CA ARG A 754 15.66 -17.96 3.31
C ARG A 754 16.75 -18.59 4.22
N PRO A 755 17.86 -17.88 4.51
CA PRO A 755 18.95 -18.43 5.32
C PRO A 755 18.45 -18.96 6.67
N GLY A 756 18.78 -20.23 6.98
CA GLY A 756 18.42 -20.87 8.25
C GLY A 756 17.02 -21.50 8.33
N LYS A 757 16.22 -21.49 7.25
CA LYS A 757 14.91 -22.17 7.21
C LYS A 757 14.92 -23.30 6.18
N THR A 758 15.00 -24.54 6.66
CA THR A 758 14.82 -25.74 5.82
C THR A 758 13.49 -26.39 6.14
N GLY A 759 12.59 -26.53 5.16
CA GLY A 759 11.44 -27.42 5.27
C GLY A 759 10.13 -26.82 4.76
N GLY A 760 9.81 -27.12 3.51
CA GLY A 760 8.44 -27.07 3.02
C GLY A 760 7.89 -28.48 3.09
N ASN A 761 6.73 -28.66 3.71
CA ASN A 761 6.06 -29.96 3.76
C ASN A 761 5.63 -30.36 2.34
N VAL A 762 6.29 -31.38 1.82
CA VAL A 762 5.83 -32.14 0.67
C VAL A 762 5.17 -33.38 1.23
N GLY A 763 3.90 -33.61 0.90
CA GLY A 763 3.21 -34.82 1.32
C GLY A 763 3.96 -36.07 0.87
N GLU A 764 3.89 -37.13 1.67
CA GLU A 764 4.64 -38.39 1.51
C GLU A 764 4.48 -39.06 0.12
N ARG A 765 3.50 -38.63 -0.69
CA ARG A 765 3.08 -39.29 -1.94
C ARG A 765 3.63 -38.67 -3.23
N LYS A 766 4.45 -37.61 -3.21
CA LYS A 766 4.85 -36.86 -4.43
C LYS A 766 6.30 -37.11 -4.88
N LYS A 767 6.48 -37.26 -6.20
CA LYS A 767 7.81 -37.37 -6.83
C LYS A 767 8.51 -36.02 -6.83
N TRP A 768 9.68 -35.97 -6.19
CA TRP A 768 10.55 -34.79 -6.12
C TRP A 768 11.28 -34.54 -7.44
N LEU A 769 11.25 -33.29 -7.88
CA LEU A 769 11.96 -32.81 -9.07
C LEU A 769 13.07 -31.83 -8.69
N THR A 770 14.30 -32.17 -9.07
CA THR A 770 15.48 -31.29 -9.03
C THR A 770 15.77 -30.76 -10.43
N ASN A 771 16.06 -29.46 -10.57
CA ASN A 771 16.48 -28.81 -11.83
C ASN A 771 15.48 -28.90 -13.01
N VAL A 772 14.18 -28.70 -12.77
CA VAL A 772 13.16 -28.70 -13.84
C VAL A 772 12.66 -27.29 -14.11
N THR A 773 12.68 -26.85 -15.37
CA THR A 773 12.13 -25.55 -15.77
C THR A 773 10.60 -25.63 -15.85
N PRO A 774 9.85 -24.53 -15.67
CA PRO A 774 8.39 -24.54 -15.82
C PRO A 774 7.89 -25.05 -17.18
N THR A 775 8.74 -25.06 -18.20
CA THR A 775 8.43 -25.48 -19.58
C THR A 775 8.69 -26.96 -19.85
N ASP A 776 9.36 -27.69 -18.96
CA ASP A 776 9.68 -29.10 -19.16
C ASP A 776 8.81 -30.00 -18.28
N ILE A 777 8.52 -31.22 -18.75
CA ILE A 777 7.89 -32.28 -17.93
C ILE A 777 8.77 -33.54 -17.91
N PRO A 778 8.67 -34.38 -16.86
CA PRO A 778 9.46 -35.61 -16.78
C PRO A 778 9.21 -36.58 -17.95
N LYS A 779 10.25 -37.29 -18.41
CA LYS A 779 10.15 -38.26 -19.52
C LYS A 779 9.05 -39.32 -19.31
N GLU A 780 8.84 -39.74 -18.05
CA GLU A 780 7.76 -40.65 -17.66
C GLU A 780 6.37 -40.08 -17.97
N ALA A 781 6.17 -38.78 -17.73
CA ALA A 781 4.91 -38.10 -18.06
C ALA A 781 4.69 -38.06 -19.58
N VAL A 782 5.73 -37.75 -20.36
CA VAL A 782 5.67 -37.78 -21.84
C VAL A 782 5.27 -39.18 -22.34
N SER A 783 5.89 -40.23 -21.79
CA SER A 783 5.55 -41.62 -22.13
C SER A 783 4.08 -41.95 -21.82
N LYS A 784 3.57 -41.50 -20.66
CA LYS A 784 2.17 -41.66 -20.26
C LYS A 784 1.22 -40.98 -21.27
N TYR A 785 1.53 -39.76 -21.70
CA TYR A 785 0.76 -39.06 -22.74
C TYR A 785 0.79 -39.78 -24.08
N ARG A 786 1.96 -40.24 -24.54
CA ARG A 786 2.08 -40.99 -25.79
C ARG A 786 1.29 -42.30 -25.76
N LYS A 787 1.30 -43.01 -24.62
CA LYS A 787 0.48 -44.22 -24.45
C LYS A 787 -1.01 -43.91 -24.56
N PHE A 788 -1.47 -42.86 -23.89
CA PHE A 788 -2.87 -42.42 -23.94
C PHE A 788 -3.29 -41.97 -25.34
N LEU A 789 -2.46 -41.16 -26.02
CA LEU A 789 -2.75 -40.74 -27.40
C LEU A 789 -2.80 -41.95 -28.34
N LYS A 790 -1.88 -42.91 -28.21
CA LYS A 790 -1.88 -44.10 -29.06
C LYS A 790 -3.19 -44.90 -28.96
N SER A 791 -3.81 -44.93 -27.78
CA SER A 791 -5.02 -45.71 -27.55
C SER A 791 -6.30 -44.90 -27.81
N ALA A 792 -6.41 -43.72 -27.22
CA ALA A 792 -7.63 -42.91 -27.25
C ALA A 792 -7.71 -41.98 -28.47
N PHE A 793 -6.58 -41.55 -29.03
CA PHE A 793 -6.51 -40.62 -30.17
C PHE A 793 -5.41 -41.02 -31.17
N PRO A 794 -5.48 -42.22 -31.77
CA PRO A 794 -4.40 -42.76 -32.60
C PRO A 794 -4.01 -41.84 -33.76
N GLU A 795 -4.96 -41.07 -34.30
CA GLU A 795 -4.76 -40.09 -35.35
C GLU A 795 -3.93 -38.87 -34.91
N LEU A 796 -3.91 -38.56 -33.61
CA LEU A 796 -3.11 -37.48 -33.03
C LEU A 796 -1.71 -37.95 -32.59
N ASN A 797 -1.54 -39.24 -32.32
CA ASN A 797 -0.29 -39.79 -31.79
C ASN A 797 0.91 -39.62 -32.74
N LYS A 798 0.67 -39.43 -34.04
CA LYS A 798 1.70 -39.18 -35.06
C LYS A 798 2.29 -37.77 -35.03
N PHE A 799 1.65 -36.81 -34.36
CA PHE A 799 2.12 -35.43 -34.30
C PHE A 799 3.08 -35.22 -33.13
N ASP A 800 3.98 -34.26 -33.29
CA ASP A 800 4.93 -33.89 -32.24
C ASP A 800 4.27 -33.09 -31.12
N ILE A 801 4.73 -33.33 -29.90
CA ILE A 801 4.39 -32.51 -28.74
C ILE A 801 5.22 -31.23 -28.87
N THR A 802 4.56 -30.13 -29.22
CA THR A 802 5.23 -28.84 -29.53
C THR A 802 5.58 -28.06 -28.29
N ARG A 803 4.85 -28.27 -27.19
CA ARG A 803 5.10 -27.60 -25.92
C ARG A 803 4.68 -28.48 -24.75
N THR A 804 5.51 -28.51 -23.72
CA THR A 804 5.19 -29.10 -22.43
C THR A 804 5.16 -28.03 -21.35
N ARG A 805 4.56 -28.36 -20.20
CA ARG A 805 4.59 -27.49 -19.03
C ARG A 805 4.21 -28.24 -17.75
N LEU A 806 4.82 -27.85 -16.64
CA LEU A 806 4.31 -28.10 -15.29
C LEU A 806 3.38 -26.97 -14.85
N CYS A 807 2.12 -27.31 -14.57
CA CYS A 807 1.14 -26.36 -14.04
C CYS A 807 1.17 -26.43 -12.51
N TRP A 808 1.71 -25.40 -11.85
CA TRP A 808 1.92 -25.36 -10.40
C TRP A 808 0.68 -24.91 -9.63
N TYR A 809 0.17 -25.79 -8.77
CA TYR A 809 -1.00 -25.58 -7.95
C TYR A 809 -0.66 -25.44 -6.46
N CYS A 810 -1.58 -24.81 -5.73
CA CYS A 810 -1.65 -24.74 -4.28
C CYS A 810 -3.01 -25.29 -3.93
N GLU A 811 -3.05 -26.46 -3.29
CA GLU A 811 -4.29 -27.11 -2.89
C GLU A 811 -4.36 -27.16 -1.37
N SER A 812 -5.50 -26.83 -0.79
CA SER A 812 -5.76 -27.07 0.62
C SER A 812 -5.95 -28.57 0.89
N TRP A 813 -5.81 -28.97 2.16
CA TRP A 813 -5.96 -30.37 2.56
C TRP A 813 -7.35 -30.96 2.28
N ASP A 814 -8.41 -30.14 2.37
CA ASP A 814 -9.81 -30.50 2.18
C ASP A 814 -10.39 -30.09 0.81
N GLY A 815 -9.61 -29.39 -0.02
CA GLY A 815 -10.03 -28.93 -1.34
C GLY A 815 -10.84 -27.63 -1.38
N ASN A 816 -11.15 -27.00 -0.23
CA ASN A 816 -11.81 -25.69 -0.17
C ASN A 816 -10.79 -24.53 -0.22
N PHE A 817 -11.20 -23.33 -0.61
CA PHE A 817 -10.29 -22.18 -0.55
C PHE A 817 -9.96 -21.76 0.89
N TYR A 818 -8.81 -21.11 1.07
CA TYR A 818 -8.51 -20.30 2.24
C TYR A 818 -8.65 -18.83 1.85
N ILE A 819 -9.76 -18.21 2.22
CA ILE A 819 -10.03 -16.79 2.08
C ILE A 819 -10.43 -16.28 3.45
N ASP A 820 -9.46 -15.81 4.23
CA ASP A 820 -9.67 -15.36 5.60
C ASP A 820 -8.49 -14.52 6.11
N ALA A 821 -8.66 -13.92 7.28
CA ALA A 821 -7.55 -13.37 8.06
C ALA A 821 -6.56 -14.48 8.45
N VAL A 822 -5.27 -14.18 8.42
CA VAL A 822 -4.21 -15.13 8.79
C VAL A 822 -4.04 -15.15 10.32
N PRO A 823 -4.24 -16.30 11.00
CA PRO A 823 -4.08 -16.38 12.45
C PRO A 823 -2.68 -15.98 12.90
N GLY A 824 -2.63 -15.19 13.98
CA GLY A 824 -1.38 -14.68 14.53
C GLY A 824 -0.69 -13.61 13.66
N ALA A 825 -1.29 -13.14 12.57
CA ALA A 825 -0.78 -12.06 11.73
C ALA A 825 -1.87 -10.99 11.51
N GLN A 826 -1.83 -9.94 12.34
CA GLN A 826 -2.79 -8.84 12.24
C GLN A 826 -2.62 -8.07 10.92
N ASN A 827 -3.75 -7.64 10.34
CA ASN A 827 -3.85 -6.94 9.05
C ASN A 827 -3.36 -7.76 7.83
N VAL A 828 -3.22 -9.08 7.98
CA VAL A 828 -2.89 -9.98 6.87
C VAL A 828 -4.08 -10.87 6.56
N PHE A 829 -4.50 -10.86 5.31
CA PHE A 829 -5.46 -11.81 4.77
C PHE A 829 -4.77 -12.72 3.78
N VAL A 830 -5.32 -13.91 3.59
CA VAL A 830 -4.90 -14.84 2.54
C VAL A 830 -6.07 -15.10 1.60
N ALA A 831 -5.77 -15.31 0.33
CA ALA A 831 -6.70 -15.86 -0.66
C ALA A 831 -5.97 -16.91 -1.53
N THR A 832 -6.07 -18.19 -1.17
CA THR A 832 -5.29 -19.29 -1.77
C THR A 832 -5.98 -20.66 -1.64
N GLY A 833 -5.26 -21.74 -1.94
CA GLY A 833 -5.69 -23.11 -1.61
C GLY A 833 -6.62 -23.77 -2.63
N GLY A 834 -6.64 -23.28 -3.87
CA GLY A 834 -7.28 -23.99 -4.98
C GLY A 834 -6.84 -23.45 -6.33
N SER A 835 -5.53 -23.41 -6.55
CA SER A 835 -4.97 -23.01 -7.84
C SER A 835 -5.55 -23.89 -8.96
N GLY A 836 -5.99 -23.31 -10.08
CA GLY A 836 -6.67 -24.06 -11.16
C GLY A 836 -8.15 -24.39 -10.92
N HIS A 837 -8.55 -24.69 -9.68
CA HIS A 837 -9.96 -24.78 -9.30
C HIS A 837 -10.60 -23.37 -9.23
N GLY A 838 -9.94 -22.42 -8.57
CA GLY A 838 -10.34 -21.02 -8.41
C GLY A 838 -10.52 -20.23 -9.69
N PHE A 839 -9.85 -20.62 -10.78
CA PHE A 839 -9.95 -19.93 -12.07
C PHE A 839 -11.39 -19.86 -12.60
N LYS A 840 -12.18 -20.92 -12.36
CA LYS A 840 -13.58 -21.03 -12.81
C LYS A 840 -14.48 -19.93 -12.27
N PHE A 841 -14.10 -19.41 -11.11
CA PHE A 841 -14.88 -18.44 -10.36
C PHE A 841 -14.38 -17.02 -10.53
N VAL A 842 -13.29 -16.79 -11.26
CA VAL A 842 -12.62 -15.48 -11.39
C VAL A 842 -13.58 -14.29 -11.56
N PRO A 843 -14.65 -14.37 -12.37
CA PRO A 843 -15.60 -13.25 -12.50
C PRO A 843 -16.33 -12.84 -11.22
N LYS A 844 -16.54 -13.78 -10.28
CA LYS A 844 -17.26 -13.55 -9.00
C LYS A 844 -16.40 -13.77 -7.75
N LEU A 845 -15.25 -14.42 -7.88
CA LEU A 845 -14.33 -14.75 -6.79
C LEU A 845 -13.82 -13.49 -6.08
N GLY A 846 -13.53 -12.45 -6.83
CA GLY A 846 -13.09 -11.17 -6.28
C GLY A 846 -14.13 -10.50 -5.38
N ASP A 847 -15.42 -10.63 -5.71
CA ASP A 847 -16.51 -10.10 -4.90
C ASP A 847 -16.56 -10.82 -3.54
N VAL A 848 -16.44 -12.16 -3.56
CA VAL A 848 -16.40 -12.99 -2.35
C VAL A 848 -15.20 -12.64 -1.47
N ILE A 849 -14.00 -12.49 -2.06
CA ILE A 849 -12.80 -12.10 -1.33
C ILE A 849 -12.99 -10.72 -0.68
N ALA A 850 -13.51 -9.75 -1.43
CA ALA A 850 -13.74 -8.42 -0.91
C ALA A 850 -14.79 -8.39 0.20
N ASP A 851 -15.87 -9.18 0.11
CA ASP A 851 -16.86 -9.30 1.19
C ASP A 851 -16.22 -9.79 2.49
N ILE A 852 -15.39 -10.84 2.41
CA ILE A 852 -14.69 -11.40 3.57
C ILE A 852 -13.68 -10.40 4.16
N VAL A 853 -12.88 -9.75 3.32
CA VAL A 853 -11.90 -8.72 3.74
C VAL A 853 -12.58 -7.53 4.41
N GLU A 854 -13.74 -7.10 3.92
CA GLU A 854 -14.52 -5.99 4.48
C GLU A 854 -15.36 -6.40 5.70
N GLY A 855 -15.43 -7.70 6.02
CA GLY A 855 -16.26 -8.25 7.09
C GLY A 855 -17.76 -8.24 6.79
N LYS A 856 -18.16 -8.18 5.51
CA LYS A 856 -19.56 -8.21 5.08
C LYS A 856 -20.15 -9.63 5.19
N PRO A 857 -21.46 -9.76 5.44
CA PRO A 857 -22.13 -11.05 5.40
C PRO A 857 -22.01 -11.70 4.02
N THR A 858 -21.57 -12.97 3.99
CA THR A 858 -21.52 -13.76 2.76
C THR A 858 -21.66 -15.24 3.11
N GLU A 859 -22.43 -15.98 2.31
CA GLU A 859 -22.66 -17.43 2.48
C GLU A 859 -21.39 -18.27 2.30
N PHE A 860 -20.35 -17.69 1.69
CA PHE A 860 -19.07 -18.35 1.44
C PHE A 860 -18.07 -18.23 2.59
N LYS A 861 -18.34 -17.39 3.61
CA LYS A 861 -17.39 -17.13 4.70
C LYS A 861 -17.06 -18.41 5.47
N ASP A 862 -18.09 -19.18 5.86
CA ASP A 862 -17.89 -20.41 6.61
C ASP A 862 -17.22 -21.52 5.79
N LEU A 863 -17.42 -21.50 4.47
CA LEU A 863 -16.80 -22.46 3.55
C LEU A 863 -15.31 -22.18 3.34
N PHE A 864 -14.90 -20.90 3.29
CA PHE A 864 -13.52 -20.51 2.96
C PHE A 864 -12.68 -20.02 4.14
N LYS A 865 -13.23 -20.07 5.37
CA LYS A 865 -12.54 -19.66 6.59
C LYS A 865 -11.26 -20.45 6.86
N TRP A 866 -10.42 -19.88 7.72
CA TRP A 866 -9.29 -20.59 8.29
C TRP A 866 -9.76 -21.81 9.09
N ARG A 867 -9.06 -22.93 8.91
CA ARG A 867 -9.38 -24.24 9.49
C ARG A 867 -8.13 -25.07 9.64
N THR A 868 -8.13 -25.96 10.62
CA THR A 868 -7.01 -26.86 10.93
C THR A 868 -7.23 -28.20 10.24
N LYS A 869 -6.15 -28.85 9.78
CA LYS A 869 -6.19 -30.21 9.26
C LYS A 869 -6.21 -31.21 10.42
N PRO A 870 -7.16 -32.16 10.48
CA PRO A 870 -7.11 -33.27 11.42
C PRO A 870 -5.84 -34.14 11.21
N ASP A 871 -5.34 -34.77 12.27
CA ASP A 871 -4.10 -35.54 12.21
C ASP A 871 -4.20 -36.79 11.33
N ASP A 872 -5.40 -37.38 11.26
CA ASP A 872 -5.74 -38.59 10.50
C ASP A 872 -6.04 -38.34 9.00
N VAL A 873 -6.29 -37.08 8.61
CA VAL A 873 -6.61 -36.71 7.22
C VAL A 873 -5.34 -36.43 6.43
N LYS A 874 -5.11 -37.18 5.33
CA LYS A 874 -4.00 -36.92 4.40
C LYS A 874 -4.40 -35.91 3.33
N PHE A 875 -3.42 -35.16 2.84
CA PHE A 875 -3.62 -34.18 1.77
C PHE A 875 -4.25 -34.79 0.52
N GLY A 876 -5.34 -34.16 0.05
CA GLY A 876 -6.03 -34.55 -1.16
C GLY A 876 -6.91 -35.79 -1.04
N ASP A 877 -7.03 -36.42 0.14
CA ASP A 877 -7.96 -37.52 0.35
C ASP A 877 -9.42 -37.02 0.35
N GLU A 878 -9.72 -35.82 0.85
CA GLU A 878 -11.07 -35.24 0.80
C GLU A 878 -11.43 -34.62 -0.57
N MET A 879 -10.48 -33.99 -1.26
CA MET A 879 -10.71 -33.50 -2.64
C MET A 879 -10.86 -34.67 -3.63
N ARG A 880 -10.23 -35.82 -3.36
CA ARG A 880 -10.49 -37.06 -4.08
C ARG A 880 -11.82 -37.67 -3.66
N ALA A 881 -12.17 -37.68 -2.38
CA ALA A 881 -13.49 -38.13 -1.92
C ALA A 881 -14.66 -37.28 -2.44
N THR A 882 -14.43 -36.02 -2.82
CA THR A 882 -15.43 -35.19 -3.53
C THR A 882 -15.45 -35.41 -5.03
N MET A 883 -14.51 -36.18 -5.60
CA MET A 883 -14.51 -36.66 -6.98
C MET A 883 -14.62 -38.19 -7.09
N SER A 884 -14.69 -38.93 -5.99
CA SER A 884 -14.80 -40.39 -5.91
C SER A 884 -15.73 -40.78 -4.75
N ASP A 885 -16.73 -41.61 -5.05
CA ASP A 885 -17.64 -42.34 -4.14
C ASP A 885 -17.64 -41.90 -2.66
N ARG A 886 -18.24 -40.74 -2.39
CA ARG A 886 -18.83 -40.44 -1.07
C ARG A 886 -20.24 -41.05 -1.08
N PRO A 887 -20.63 -41.83 -0.05
CA PRO A 887 -22.03 -42.20 0.11
C PRO A 887 -22.84 -40.91 0.26
N SER A 888 -23.75 -40.65 -0.68
CA SER A 888 -24.67 -39.54 -0.56
C SER A 888 -25.58 -39.78 0.65
N ASN A 889 -25.79 -38.77 1.49
CA ASN A 889 -26.87 -38.78 2.50
C ASN A 889 -28.27 -38.65 1.87
N LEU A 890 -28.35 -38.63 0.54
CA LEU A 890 -29.59 -38.80 -0.20
C LEU A 890 -29.81 -40.29 -0.38
N ASP A 891 -30.89 -40.79 0.21
CA ASP A 891 -31.38 -42.14 0.00
C ASP A 891 -31.97 -42.21 -1.43
N ILE A 892 -31.14 -42.54 -2.41
CA ILE A 892 -31.52 -42.67 -3.83
C ILE A 892 -32.18 -44.04 -4.03
N GLN A 893 -33.26 -44.33 -3.31
CA GLN A 893 -34.12 -45.49 -3.59
C GLN A 893 -35.57 -45.17 -3.95
N GLU A 894 -36.03 -43.93 -3.84
CA GLU A 894 -37.42 -43.60 -4.21
C GLU A 894 -37.49 -42.57 -5.35
N LEU A 895 -37.12 -43.01 -6.56
CA LEU A 895 -37.66 -42.45 -7.79
C LEU A 895 -38.74 -43.40 -8.32
N SER A 896 -39.88 -43.44 -7.63
CA SER A 896 -41.10 -43.98 -8.25
C SER A 896 -42.32 -43.10 -7.94
N THR A 897 -42.86 -42.56 -9.02
CA THR A 897 -44.18 -41.93 -9.21
C THR A 897 -44.36 -40.45 -8.86
N LEU A 898 -45.04 -39.79 -9.80
CA LEU A 898 -45.02 -38.35 -10.11
C LEU A 898 -46.20 -37.60 -9.46
N THR A 899 -46.73 -38.10 -8.35
CA THR A 899 -48.08 -37.70 -7.88
C THR A 899 -48.06 -36.77 -6.66
N ASP A 900 -47.01 -36.75 -5.84
CA ASP A 900 -47.02 -35.99 -4.57
C ASP A 900 -46.45 -34.56 -4.62
N LEU A 901 -45.92 -34.12 -5.76
CA LEU A 901 -45.38 -32.76 -5.90
C LEU A 901 -46.46 -31.66 -6.03
N LYS A 902 -47.75 -32.04 -6.12
CA LYS A 902 -48.88 -31.09 -6.27
C LYS A 902 -49.61 -30.72 -4.97
N ALA A 903 -49.20 -31.27 -3.82
CA ALA A 903 -49.87 -31.00 -2.53
C ALA A 903 -49.05 -30.12 -1.56
N LYS A 904 -47.87 -29.62 -1.96
CA LYS A 904 -47.02 -28.72 -1.15
C LYS A 904 -46.53 -27.45 -1.90
N LEU A 905 -47.15 -27.15 -3.03
CA LEU A 905 -47.20 -25.84 -3.69
C LEU A 905 -48.68 -25.47 -3.83
#